data_AF-A0A961F4N5-F1
#
_entry.id   AF-A0A961F4N5-F1
#
_cell.length_a   1.000
_cell.length_b   1.000
_cell.length_c   1.000
_cell.angle_alpha   90.00
_cell.angle_beta   90.00
_cell.angle_gamma   90.00
#
_symmetry.space_group_name_H-M   'P 1'
#
loop_
_entity.id
_entity.type
_entity.pdbx_description
1 polymer ?
#
loop_
_entity_poly.entity_id
_entity_poly.type
_entity_poly.pdbx_seq_one_letter_code
_entity_poly.pdbx_strand_id
1 'polypeptide(L)'
;MPADQSLVAAWNELMLSAIRDGGAKPTATTYQLHLTSAAIYDAWAAYDRAADGQYGDIARPVAEHDLAHKAEAVSYAAYRMLSAFFPDQQARFDAFMDALGYDTGMTGTDTATAAGVGNLAAATVWAARAGDGSNYAELYADTSGYAPVNSPDPDAPNAPGGAAFDPNHWQPLRIPTGAVVDANGVPVIDPDDPASYVDQVALTPHWGGVTPFALVSGDQFRPPAPPQLANLAVYVDGTGKVTTYDQAWRDQFTEVLHLSAGLTAEQKVIAEYWADGPRTESPPGHWNQIAQDIALREGHGIDEDAKMFFALNAALFDAGIATWEAKFHYDLVRPQTAIRYLFQGQEVEAWAGPNQGTQTIMGEDWQPYQNLTFVTPPFPEYVSGHSAFSMAAAKTIASFVGSDLFFDGTTHGNYDLDHVPGIDLIGQYVATGLAFEDWPGGEPVVLQWATLTEAAEEAGISRLYGGIHIQDGNLRSLELGKLVAAEAEIRWSALFTRGGNDVLHCDAAGGLVIAGGGNDRVWGKGGADRIEGGSGSDYLSGRGGRDMIQGEAGNDRLFGGRGKDLLSGGDGNDFARGGRGADMLDGGAGNDRLQGGAGADVLSGGAGMDRLTGGRGADTFVFAASDGSDACDRILDFDADHDRVVLSGFDAGARVQVAAVGRDSAILVDGTKLARLHHTDAADLELGVVIVFADMALG
;
A
#
# COMPACT_ATOMS: atom_id res chain seq x y z
N MET A 1 15.58 4.31 -26.73
CA MET A 1 15.05 5.29 -25.77
C MET A 1 14.76 6.59 -26.51
N PRO A 2 13.68 7.31 -26.20
CA PRO A 2 13.51 8.71 -26.59
C PRO A 2 14.76 9.52 -26.19
N ALA A 3 15.10 10.57 -26.94
CA ALA A 3 16.38 11.26 -26.79
C ALA A 3 16.48 12.19 -25.56
N ASP A 4 15.34 12.52 -24.92
CA ASP A 4 15.24 13.66 -24.00
C ASP A 4 14.77 13.29 -22.57
N GLN A 5 14.81 12.01 -22.17
CA GLN A 5 14.44 11.59 -20.81
C GLN A 5 15.64 11.49 -19.86
N SER A 6 15.40 11.67 -18.56
CA SER A 6 16.41 11.41 -17.52
C SER A 6 16.76 9.92 -17.44
N LEU A 7 17.88 9.60 -16.79
CA LEU A 7 18.30 8.22 -16.55
C LEU A 7 17.28 7.44 -15.70
N VAL A 8 16.66 8.09 -14.71
CA VAL A 8 15.65 7.46 -13.85
C VAL A 8 14.38 7.19 -14.65
N ALA A 9 13.94 8.14 -15.48
CA ALA A 9 12.79 7.94 -16.38
C ALA A 9 13.04 6.81 -17.39
N ALA A 10 14.28 6.65 -17.87
CA ALA A 10 14.66 5.55 -18.76
C ALA A 10 14.60 4.18 -18.05
N TRP A 11 15.03 4.08 -16.79
CA TRP A 11 14.84 2.88 -15.96
C TRP A 11 13.36 2.60 -15.69
N ASN A 12 12.56 3.64 -15.45
CA ASN A 12 11.12 3.50 -15.32
C ASN A 12 10.46 2.94 -16.60
N GLU A 13 10.87 3.37 -17.79
CA GLU A 13 10.34 2.79 -19.06
C GLU A 13 10.76 1.32 -19.23
N LEU A 14 11.97 0.93 -18.80
CA LEU A 14 12.36 -0.49 -18.79
C LEU A 14 11.47 -1.31 -17.88
N MET A 15 11.16 -0.78 -16.69
CA MET A 15 10.24 -1.41 -15.73
C MET A 15 8.83 -1.54 -16.30
N LEU A 16 8.24 -0.44 -16.79
CA LEU A 16 6.90 -0.44 -17.38
C LEU A 16 6.81 -1.42 -18.54
N SER A 17 7.81 -1.46 -19.40
CA SER A 17 7.81 -2.42 -20.49
C SER A 17 7.93 -3.87 -20.04
N ALA A 18 8.68 -4.17 -18.96
CA ALA A 18 8.74 -5.52 -18.41
C ALA A 18 7.40 -5.93 -17.76
N ILE A 19 6.71 -4.97 -17.12
CA ILE A 19 5.36 -5.16 -16.55
C ILE A 19 4.35 -5.48 -17.67
N ARG A 20 4.39 -4.76 -18.80
CA ARG A 20 3.55 -5.07 -19.98
C ARG A 20 3.77 -6.49 -20.46
N ASP A 21 5.04 -6.86 -20.67
CA ASP A 21 5.41 -8.17 -21.21
C ASP A 21 5.01 -9.33 -20.26
N GLY A 22 4.98 -9.08 -18.95
CA GLY A 22 4.65 -10.06 -17.92
C GLY A 22 3.16 -10.21 -17.59
N GLY A 23 2.28 -9.38 -18.17
CA GLY A 23 0.86 -9.34 -17.84
C GLY A 23 0.60 -8.57 -16.54
N ALA A 24 0.36 -7.27 -16.68
CA ALA A 24 0.18 -6.35 -15.56
C ALA A 24 -0.97 -6.76 -14.63
N LYS A 25 -0.72 -6.75 -13.32
CA LYS A 25 -1.72 -7.01 -12.27
C LYS A 25 -1.61 -5.90 -11.23
N PRO A 26 -2.68 -5.17 -10.88
CA PRO A 26 -2.55 -3.93 -10.12
C PRO A 26 -1.72 -4.05 -8.82
N THR A 27 -1.96 -5.08 -8.00
CA THR A 27 -1.23 -5.29 -6.75
C THR A 27 0.26 -5.58 -6.97
N ALA A 28 0.58 -6.58 -7.78
CA ALA A 28 1.97 -6.90 -8.14
C ALA A 28 2.68 -5.71 -8.82
N THR A 29 1.99 -5.00 -9.72
CA THR A 29 2.50 -3.79 -10.40
C THR A 29 2.88 -2.73 -9.37
N THR A 30 1.99 -2.37 -8.44
CA THR A 30 2.32 -1.36 -7.41
C THR A 30 3.52 -1.76 -6.55
N TYR A 31 3.66 -3.05 -6.23
CA TYR A 31 4.79 -3.57 -5.47
C TYR A 31 6.11 -3.45 -6.23
N GLN A 32 6.12 -3.86 -7.50
CA GLN A 32 7.28 -3.78 -8.39
C GLN A 32 7.73 -2.33 -8.60
N LEU A 33 6.77 -1.42 -8.83
CA LEU A 33 7.00 0.01 -8.99
C LEU A 33 7.59 0.62 -7.71
N HIS A 34 6.96 0.39 -6.56
CA HIS A 34 7.38 0.95 -5.27
C HIS A 34 8.79 0.50 -4.90
N LEU A 35 9.03 -0.81 -4.82
CA LEU A 35 10.32 -1.35 -4.38
C LEU A 35 11.47 -0.91 -5.31
N THR A 36 11.24 -0.90 -6.62
CA THR A 36 12.27 -0.42 -7.58
C THR A 36 12.56 1.07 -7.37
N SER A 37 11.52 1.90 -7.26
CA SER A 37 11.70 3.34 -7.06
C SER A 37 12.29 3.69 -5.68
N ALA A 38 12.00 2.90 -4.64
CA ALA A 38 12.58 3.07 -3.31
C ALA A 38 14.08 2.74 -3.31
N ALA A 39 14.51 1.67 -3.99
CA ALA A 39 15.93 1.36 -4.13
C ALA A 39 16.69 2.45 -4.91
N ILE A 40 16.07 3.00 -5.97
CA ILE A 40 16.61 4.14 -6.72
C ILE A 40 16.71 5.38 -5.82
N TYR A 41 15.67 5.66 -5.04
CA TYR A 41 15.62 6.79 -4.11
C TYR A 41 16.70 6.69 -3.04
N ASP A 42 16.83 5.56 -2.35
CA ASP A 42 17.85 5.36 -1.31
C ASP A 42 19.27 5.46 -1.88
N ALA A 43 19.50 4.91 -3.08
CA ALA A 43 20.79 5.05 -3.77
C ALA A 43 21.11 6.50 -4.16
N TRP A 44 20.08 7.28 -4.50
CA TRP A 44 20.21 8.71 -4.79
C TRP A 44 20.42 9.55 -3.52
N ALA A 45 19.63 9.29 -2.47
CA ALA A 45 19.63 10.00 -1.20
C ALA A 45 21.01 9.98 -0.55
N ALA A 46 21.77 8.91 -0.76
CA ALA A 46 23.15 8.79 -0.30
C ALA A 46 24.10 9.91 -0.79
N TYR A 47 23.73 10.58 -1.88
CA TYR A 47 24.46 11.68 -2.51
C TYR A 47 23.74 13.03 -2.39
N ASP A 48 22.75 13.14 -1.51
CA ASP A 48 22.10 14.39 -1.15
C ASP A 48 22.47 14.82 0.28
N ARG A 49 22.26 16.09 0.62
CA ARG A 49 22.59 16.63 1.95
C ARG A 49 21.38 16.72 2.87
N ALA A 50 20.20 16.75 2.29
CA ALA A 50 18.95 16.96 2.98
C ALA A 50 18.05 15.73 2.90
N ALA A 51 18.32 14.78 2.00
CA ALA A 51 17.55 13.56 1.92
C ALA A 51 17.97 12.54 2.99
N ASP A 52 16.99 11.83 3.51
CA ASP A 52 17.11 10.61 4.29
C ASP A 52 16.66 9.42 3.44
N GLY A 53 17.30 8.27 3.60
CA GLY A 53 16.92 7.02 2.94
C GLY A 53 15.72 6.39 3.63
N GLN A 54 14.79 5.80 2.87
CA GLN A 54 13.60 5.16 3.45
C GLN A 54 13.93 3.84 4.14
N TYR A 55 14.79 3.02 3.53
CA TYR A 55 15.07 1.68 4.02
C TYR A 55 16.51 1.54 4.52
N GLY A 56 17.44 2.41 4.09
CA GLY A 56 18.81 2.42 4.59
C GLY A 56 19.43 3.80 4.75
N ASP A 57 20.12 4.00 5.88
CA ASP A 57 21.00 5.15 6.12
C ASP A 57 22.35 4.92 5.44
N ILE A 58 22.47 5.43 4.20
CA ILE A 58 23.71 5.44 3.44
C ILE A 58 24.11 6.90 3.24
N ALA A 59 25.27 7.32 3.74
CA ALA A 59 25.77 8.68 3.51
C ALA A 59 27.12 8.68 2.79
N ARG A 60 27.24 9.48 1.71
CA ARG A 60 28.49 9.66 0.97
C ARG A 60 29.14 11.02 1.21
N PRO A 61 30.48 11.12 1.12
CA PRO A 61 31.16 12.39 1.21
C PRO A 61 30.61 13.40 0.19
N VAL A 62 30.41 14.63 0.63
CA VAL A 62 29.92 15.75 -0.21
C VAL A 62 30.70 15.93 -1.52
N ALA A 63 31.98 15.56 -1.56
CA ALA A 63 32.80 15.66 -2.77
C ALA A 63 32.37 14.68 -3.88
N GLU A 64 31.60 13.64 -3.53
CA GLU A 64 31.06 12.63 -4.43
C GLU A 64 29.60 12.92 -4.81
N HIS A 65 29.01 14.02 -4.33
CA HIS A 65 27.62 14.44 -4.65
C HIS A 65 27.51 15.01 -6.07
N ASP A 66 28.05 14.31 -7.06
CA ASP A 66 28.02 14.66 -8.47
C ASP A 66 27.12 13.72 -9.28
N LEU A 67 26.80 14.15 -10.50
CA LEU A 67 25.88 13.42 -11.38
C LEU A 67 26.42 12.03 -11.76
N ALA A 68 27.74 11.84 -11.83
CA ALA A 68 28.32 10.58 -12.27
C ALA A 68 28.13 9.49 -11.20
N HIS A 69 28.39 9.82 -9.93
CA HIS A 69 28.16 8.89 -8.82
C HIS A 69 26.68 8.59 -8.65
N LYS A 70 25.81 9.62 -8.71
CA LYS A 70 24.36 9.44 -8.68
C LYS A 70 23.88 8.52 -9.80
N ALA A 71 24.30 8.78 -11.05
CA ALA A 71 23.90 7.99 -12.21
C ALA A 71 24.32 6.52 -12.11
N GLU A 72 25.53 6.24 -11.63
CA GLU A 72 26.01 4.88 -11.42
C GLU A 72 25.21 4.18 -10.30
N ALA A 73 25.07 4.81 -9.14
CA ALA A 73 24.37 4.23 -8.00
C ALA A 73 22.90 3.91 -8.30
N VAL A 74 22.15 4.86 -8.87
CA VAL A 74 20.74 4.61 -9.24
C VAL A 74 20.60 3.50 -10.28
N SER A 75 21.57 3.38 -11.20
CA SER A 75 21.54 2.34 -12.23
C SER A 75 21.77 0.95 -11.66
N TYR A 76 22.72 0.79 -10.74
CA TYR A 76 22.90 -0.49 -10.06
C TYR A 76 21.69 -0.84 -9.18
N ALA A 77 21.10 0.12 -8.47
CA ALA A 77 19.88 -0.12 -7.70
C ALA A 77 18.73 -0.61 -8.58
N ALA A 78 18.41 0.14 -9.65
CA ALA A 78 17.37 -0.23 -10.61
C ALA A 78 17.64 -1.61 -11.24
N TYR A 79 18.87 -1.83 -11.71
CA TYR A 79 19.27 -3.09 -12.34
C TYR A 79 19.06 -4.29 -11.42
N ARG A 80 19.42 -4.20 -10.14
CA ARG A 80 19.25 -5.30 -9.17
C ARG A 80 17.78 -5.60 -8.90
N MET A 81 16.95 -4.58 -8.74
CA MET A 81 15.51 -4.75 -8.53
C MET A 81 14.84 -5.36 -9.77
N LEU A 82 15.09 -4.82 -10.96
CA LEU A 82 14.47 -5.29 -12.19
C LEU A 82 14.94 -6.69 -12.59
N SER A 83 16.22 -7.01 -12.42
CA SER A 83 16.74 -8.36 -12.68
C SER A 83 16.08 -9.41 -11.76
N ALA A 84 15.75 -9.05 -10.52
CA ALA A 84 15.05 -9.93 -9.59
C ALA A 84 13.57 -10.09 -9.93
N PHE A 85 12.88 -8.99 -10.28
CA PHE A 85 11.45 -9.04 -10.63
C PHE A 85 11.18 -9.68 -12.00
N PHE A 86 12.07 -9.47 -12.97
CA PHE A 86 11.86 -9.85 -14.37
C PHE A 86 13.08 -10.62 -14.92
N PRO A 87 13.38 -11.81 -14.40
CA PRO A 87 14.55 -12.59 -14.84
C PRO A 87 14.50 -12.93 -16.35
N ASP A 88 13.31 -13.05 -16.94
CA ASP A 88 13.15 -13.31 -18.38
C ASP A 88 13.54 -12.10 -19.25
N GLN A 89 13.66 -10.91 -18.66
CA GLN A 89 14.03 -9.66 -19.34
C GLN A 89 15.51 -9.29 -19.09
N GLN A 90 16.31 -10.18 -18.48
CA GLN A 90 17.70 -9.92 -18.09
C GLN A 90 18.56 -9.32 -19.21
N ALA A 91 18.48 -9.89 -20.41
CA ALA A 91 19.29 -9.45 -21.55
C ALA A 91 19.03 -7.99 -21.94
N ARG A 92 17.80 -7.50 -21.72
CA ARG A 92 17.43 -6.11 -21.97
C ARG A 92 18.08 -5.17 -20.96
N PHE A 93 18.09 -5.56 -19.68
CA PHE A 93 18.70 -4.76 -18.63
C PHE A 93 20.23 -4.76 -18.74
N ASP A 94 20.83 -5.92 -19.08
CA ASP A 94 22.26 -6.02 -19.36
C ASP A 94 22.68 -5.10 -20.51
N ALA A 95 21.93 -5.11 -21.61
CA ALA A 95 22.20 -4.22 -22.75
C ALA A 95 22.10 -2.73 -22.38
N PHE A 96 21.23 -2.37 -21.43
CA PHE A 96 21.12 -1.00 -20.94
C PHE A 96 22.32 -0.62 -20.05
N MET A 97 22.75 -1.50 -19.15
CA MET A 97 23.96 -1.31 -18.34
C MET A 97 25.23 -1.20 -19.22
N ASP A 98 25.35 -2.05 -20.23
CA ASP A 98 26.44 -2.01 -21.22
C ASP A 98 26.48 -0.67 -21.98
N ALA A 99 25.30 -0.14 -22.36
CA ALA A 99 25.20 1.14 -23.05
C ALA A 99 25.60 2.33 -22.16
N LEU A 100 25.42 2.21 -20.84
CA LEU A 100 25.90 3.18 -19.85
C LEU A 100 27.39 2.99 -19.49
N GLY A 101 27.98 1.85 -19.86
CA GLY A 101 29.36 1.51 -19.56
C GLY A 101 29.57 0.91 -18.16
N TYR A 102 28.54 0.32 -17.57
CA TYR A 102 28.57 -0.29 -16.23
C TYR A 102 28.69 -1.82 -16.29
N ASP A 103 29.52 -2.40 -15.42
CA ASP A 103 29.78 -3.85 -15.36
C ASP A 103 28.76 -4.56 -14.46
N THR A 104 27.83 -5.29 -15.07
CA THR A 104 26.78 -6.05 -14.37
C THR A 104 27.32 -7.10 -13.40
N GLY A 105 28.57 -7.54 -13.57
CA GLY A 105 29.27 -8.45 -12.66
C GLY A 105 29.65 -7.86 -11.30
N MET A 106 29.59 -6.53 -11.14
CA MET A 106 29.86 -5.85 -9.86
C MET A 106 28.69 -6.02 -8.89
N THR A 107 28.81 -6.99 -7.99
CA THR A 107 27.76 -7.38 -7.03
C THR A 107 28.07 -6.99 -5.58
N GLY A 108 29.26 -6.43 -5.31
CA GLY A 108 29.66 -6.03 -3.96
C GLY A 108 28.79 -4.87 -3.44
N THR A 109 28.57 -4.83 -2.13
CA THR A 109 27.82 -3.78 -1.41
C THR A 109 28.76 -2.78 -0.72
N ASP A 110 30.00 -2.67 -1.18
CA ASP A 110 30.99 -1.74 -0.62
C ASP A 110 30.60 -0.29 -0.95
N THR A 111 30.13 0.43 0.08
CA THR A 111 29.64 1.81 -0.05
C THR A 111 30.72 2.78 -0.47
N ALA A 112 32.01 2.40 -0.47
CA ALA A 112 33.09 3.21 -1.02
C ALA A 112 33.01 3.42 -2.55
N THR A 113 32.13 2.69 -3.24
CA THR A 113 31.88 2.79 -4.69
C THR A 113 30.42 3.07 -4.97
N ALA A 114 30.10 3.80 -6.05
CA ALA A 114 28.71 4.08 -6.43
C ALA A 114 27.94 2.80 -6.80
N ALA A 115 28.57 1.86 -7.51
CA ALA A 115 28.00 0.54 -7.75
C ALA A 115 27.64 -0.18 -6.45
N GLY A 116 28.51 -0.12 -5.43
CA GLY A 116 28.25 -0.73 -4.14
C GLY A 116 27.15 -0.04 -3.34
N VAL A 117 27.02 1.29 -3.43
CA VAL A 117 25.87 2.03 -2.88
C VAL A 117 24.56 1.55 -3.51
N GLY A 118 24.50 1.48 -4.85
CA GLY A 118 23.30 1.02 -5.56
C GLY A 118 22.92 -0.43 -5.22
N ASN A 119 23.92 -1.33 -5.17
CA ASN A 119 23.72 -2.72 -4.76
C ASN A 119 23.23 -2.83 -3.31
N LEU A 120 23.79 -2.03 -2.40
CA LEU A 120 23.37 -2.01 -1.00
C LEU A 120 21.93 -1.51 -0.87
N ALA A 121 21.58 -0.39 -1.53
CA ALA A 121 20.22 0.14 -1.49
C ALA A 121 19.19 -0.92 -1.91
N ALA A 122 19.41 -1.60 -3.03
CA ALA A 122 18.53 -2.69 -3.46
C ALA A 122 18.46 -3.84 -2.43
N ALA A 123 19.59 -4.25 -1.85
CA ALA A 123 19.63 -5.30 -0.84
C ALA A 123 18.87 -4.91 0.43
N THR A 124 18.97 -3.66 0.85
CA THR A 124 18.29 -3.13 2.03
C THR A 124 16.77 -3.06 1.82
N VAL A 125 16.29 -2.63 0.65
CA VAL A 125 14.86 -2.68 0.32
C VAL A 125 14.33 -4.12 0.41
N TRP A 126 15.05 -5.09 -0.15
CA TRP A 126 14.64 -6.51 -0.04
C TRP A 126 14.60 -7.01 1.39
N ALA A 127 15.58 -6.64 2.22
CA ALA A 127 15.61 -7.02 3.62
C ALA A 127 14.45 -6.39 4.40
N ALA A 128 14.18 -5.10 4.20
CA ALA A 128 13.10 -4.37 4.86
C ALA A 128 11.71 -4.86 4.45
N ARG A 129 11.57 -5.42 3.24
CA ARG A 129 10.31 -5.98 2.72
C ARG A 129 10.20 -7.49 2.87
N ALA A 130 11.15 -8.13 3.56
CA ALA A 130 11.06 -9.54 3.86
C ALA A 130 9.89 -9.82 4.83
N GLY A 131 8.95 -10.68 4.43
CA GLY A 131 7.82 -11.03 5.30
C GLY A 131 6.78 -9.91 5.46
N ASP A 132 6.77 -8.92 4.56
CA ASP A 132 5.89 -7.75 4.60
C ASP A 132 4.40 -8.04 4.33
N GLY A 133 4.01 -9.30 4.24
CA GLY A 133 2.66 -9.75 3.91
C GLY A 133 2.40 -9.90 2.40
N SER A 134 3.23 -9.37 1.49
CA SER A 134 2.97 -9.43 0.03
C SER A 134 2.97 -10.85 -0.53
N ASN A 135 3.69 -11.75 0.14
CA ASN A 135 3.99 -13.12 -0.30
C ASN A 135 4.69 -13.17 -1.67
N TYR A 136 5.54 -12.18 -1.99
CA TYR A 136 6.30 -12.12 -3.23
C TYR A 136 7.08 -13.41 -3.55
N ALA A 137 7.69 -14.05 -2.54
CA ALA A 137 8.49 -15.26 -2.71
C ALA A 137 7.70 -16.44 -3.31
N GLU A 138 6.38 -16.49 -3.09
CA GLU A 138 5.47 -17.49 -3.64
C GLU A 138 4.57 -16.89 -4.74
N LEU A 139 5.10 -15.93 -5.50
CA LEU A 139 4.42 -15.25 -6.61
C LEU A 139 3.08 -14.62 -6.20
N TYR A 140 3.04 -14.00 -5.02
CA TYR A 140 1.87 -13.34 -4.45
C TYR A 140 0.67 -14.28 -4.22
N ALA A 141 0.92 -15.57 -3.99
CA ALA A 141 -0.15 -16.51 -3.65
C ALA A 141 -0.93 -16.06 -2.41
N ASP A 142 -2.23 -16.35 -2.37
CA ASP A 142 -3.09 -15.99 -1.24
C ASP A 142 -2.65 -16.68 0.06
N THR A 143 -2.53 -15.90 1.13
CA THR A 143 -2.22 -16.38 2.48
C THR A 143 -3.38 -16.19 3.47
N SER A 144 -4.46 -15.52 3.05
CA SER A 144 -5.59 -15.18 3.92
C SER A 144 -6.58 -16.33 4.12
N GLY A 145 -6.58 -17.32 3.22
CA GLY A 145 -7.56 -18.40 3.20
C GLY A 145 -8.94 -17.96 2.69
N TYR A 146 -9.00 -16.85 1.94
CA TYR A 146 -10.23 -16.35 1.37
C TYR A 146 -10.86 -17.38 0.43
N ALA A 147 -12.17 -17.58 0.59
CA ALA A 147 -12.97 -18.39 -0.31
C ALA A 147 -14.25 -17.63 -0.65
N PRO A 148 -14.60 -17.48 -1.94
CA PRO A 148 -15.79 -16.73 -2.33
C PRO A 148 -17.05 -17.44 -1.84
N VAL A 149 -18.03 -16.65 -1.41
CA VAL A 149 -19.34 -17.15 -0.97
C VAL A 149 -20.11 -17.78 -2.14
N ASN A 150 -19.99 -17.18 -3.33
CA ASN A 150 -20.68 -17.64 -4.53
C ASN A 150 -19.76 -18.42 -5.47
N SER A 151 -20.35 -19.30 -6.28
CA SER A 151 -19.64 -20.20 -7.19
C SER A 151 -19.60 -19.66 -8.63
N PRO A 152 -18.51 -19.91 -9.38
CA PRO A 152 -18.48 -19.67 -10.83
C PRO A 152 -19.22 -20.79 -11.61
N ASP A 153 -19.37 -21.97 -10.99
CA ASP A 153 -20.05 -23.11 -11.58
C ASP A 153 -21.57 -22.89 -11.59
N PRO A 154 -22.22 -22.76 -12.77
CA PRO A 154 -23.66 -22.44 -12.87
C PRO A 154 -24.57 -23.51 -12.24
N ASP A 155 -24.09 -24.74 -12.06
CA ASP A 155 -24.88 -25.83 -11.45
C ASP A 155 -24.76 -25.86 -9.92
N ALA A 156 -23.90 -25.03 -9.33
CA ALA A 156 -23.70 -24.99 -7.89
C ALA A 156 -24.89 -24.36 -7.15
N PRO A 157 -25.21 -24.81 -5.91
CA PRO A 157 -26.34 -24.27 -5.15
C PRO A 157 -26.18 -22.78 -4.79
N ASN A 158 -24.94 -22.28 -4.81
CA ASN A 158 -24.54 -20.89 -4.55
C ASN A 158 -24.11 -20.14 -5.83
N ALA A 159 -24.58 -20.55 -7.01
CA ALA A 159 -24.54 -19.76 -8.23
C ALA A 159 -25.87 -19.02 -8.46
N PRO A 160 -25.91 -17.96 -9.30
CA PRO A 160 -27.13 -17.19 -9.57
C PRO A 160 -28.34 -18.08 -9.91
N GLY A 161 -29.45 -17.89 -9.17
CA GLY A 161 -30.66 -18.72 -9.27
C GLY A 161 -30.69 -19.95 -8.33
N GLY A 162 -29.57 -20.29 -7.71
CA GLY A 162 -29.46 -21.33 -6.69
C GLY A 162 -29.98 -20.88 -5.32
N ALA A 163 -30.40 -21.86 -4.49
CA ALA A 163 -31.02 -21.58 -3.19
C ALA A 163 -30.05 -21.04 -2.11
N ALA A 164 -28.74 -21.18 -2.33
CA ALA A 164 -27.68 -20.72 -1.42
C ALA A 164 -26.89 -19.54 -2.00
N PHE A 165 -27.33 -18.97 -3.12
CA PHE A 165 -26.70 -17.79 -3.71
C PHE A 165 -26.93 -16.54 -2.85
N ASP A 166 -25.88 -15.77 -2.61
CA ASP A 166 -25.97 -14.50 -1.90
C ASP A 166 -25.69 -13.33 -2.84
N PRO A 167 -26.70 -12.54 -3.23
CA PRO A 167 -26.53 -11.41 -4.13
C PRO A 167 -25.73 -10.25 -3.54
N ASN A 168 -25.38 -10.26 -2.25
CA ASN A 168 -24.53 -9.23 -1.65
C ASN A 168 -23.03 -9.55 -1.74
N HIS A 169 -22.65 -10.79 -2.08
CA HIS A 169 -21.26 -11.23 -2.08
C HIS A 169 -20.70 -11.44 -3.49
N TRP A 170 -19.39 -11.30 -3.64
CA TRP A 170 -18.71 -11.44 -4.92
C TRP A 170 -18.88 -12.86 -5.48
N GLN A 171 -19.03 -12.91 -6.81
CA GLN A 171 -19.09 -14.15 -7.57
C GLN A 171 -17.91 -14.16 -8.54
N PRO A 172 -16.96 -15.11 -8.43
CA PRO A 172 -16.03 -15.38 -9.52
C PRO A 172 -16.84 -15.80 -10.76
N LEU A 173 -16.42 -15.32 -11.93
CA LEU A 173 -17.09 -15.65 -13.19
C LEU A 173 -16.42 -16.81 -13.91
N ARG A 174 -17.22 -17.60 -14.63
CA ARG A 174 -16.75 -18.51 -15.68
C ARG A 174 -16.64 -17.73 -16.99
N ILE A 175 -15.44 -17.69 -17.58
CA ILE A 175 -15.10 -16.86 -18.72
C ILE A 175 -14.79 -17.75 -19.92
N PRO A 176 -15.36 -17.51 -21.12
CA PRO A 176 -14.97 -18.26 -22.31
C PRO A 176 -13.52 -17.97 -22.70
N THR A 177 -12.77 -19.02 -23.06
CA THR A 177 -11.38 -18.88 -23.54
C THR A 177 -11.30 -18.46 -25.01
N GLY A 178 -12.40 -18.59 -25.75
CA GLY A 178 -12.43 -18.47 -27.20
C GLY A 178 -11.98 -19.74 -27.94
N ALA A 179 -11.63 -20.82 -27.23
CA ALA A 179 -11.32 -22.11 -27.85
C ALA A 179 -12.54 -22.74 -28.54
N VAL A 180 -13.74 -22.43 -28.05
CA VAL A 180 -15.03 -22.82 -28.63
C VAL A 180 -15.77 -21.54 -29.01
N VAL A 181 -16.35 -21.55 -30.21
CA VAL A 181 -17.13 -20.44 -30.77
C VAL A 181 -18.47 -20.93 -31.32
N ASP A 182 -19.46 -20.06 -31.33
CA ASP A 182 -20.74 -20.33 -31.98
C ASP A 182 -20.65 -20.28 -33.52
N ALA A 183 -21.80 -20.43 -34.20
CA ALA A 183 -21.88 -20.39 -35.66
C ALA A 183 -21.45 -19.04 -36.28
N ASN A 184 -21.37 -17.97 -35.49
CA ASN A 184 -20.97 -16.63 -35.89
C ASN A 184 -19.53 -16.30 -35.46
N GLY A 185 -18.80 -17.25 -34.86
CA GLY A 185 -17.44 -17.05 -34.38
C GLY A 185 -17.36 -16.35 -33.01
N VAL A 186 -18.47 -16.25 -32.29
CA VAL A 186 -18.55 -15.64 -30.96
C VAL A 186 -18.07 -16.66 -29.92
N PRO A 187 -17.09 -16.33 -29.05
CA PRO A 187 -16.67 -17.19 -27.95
C PRO A 187 -17.84 -17.67 -27.08
N VAL A 188 -17.91 -18.97 -26.81
CA VAL A 188 -18.95 -19.59 -25.97
C VAL A 188 -18.35 -20.56 -24.96
N ILE A 189 -19.12 -20.80 -23.89
CA ILE A 189 -18.82 -21.82 -22.89
C ILE A 189 -19.56 -23.10 -23.28
N ASP A 190 -18.81 -24.19 -23.46
CA ASP A 190 -19.33 -25.55 -23.55
C ASP A 190 -19.12 -26.24 -22.19
N PRO A 191 -20.19 -26.55 -21.44
CA PRO A 191 -20.08 -27.22 -20.13
C PRO A 191 -19.39 -28.59 -20.20
N ASP A 192 -19.41 -29.26 -21.36
CA ASP A 192 -18.79 -30.57 -21.55
C ASP A 192 -17.31 -30.47 -21.99
N ASP A 193 -16.81 -29.25 -22.29
CA ASP A 193 -15.42 -28.99 -22.67
C ASP A 193 -14.74 -27.99 -21.72
N PRO A 194 -13.99 -28.47 -20.71
CA PRO A 194 -13.25 -27.61 -19.79
C PRO A 194 -12.20 -26.70 -20.45
N ALA A 195 -11.81 -26.94 -21.72
CA ALA A 195 -10.93 -26.03 -22.45
C ALA A 195 -11.66 -24.78 -22.96
N SER A 196 -12.99 -24.79 -22.99
CA SER A 196 -13.79 -23.67 -23.47
C SER A 196 -13.86 -22.51 -22.47
N TYR A 197 -13.48 -22.73 -21.21
CA TYR A 197 -13.64 -21.73 -20.15
C TYR A 197 -12.52 -21.73 -19.10
N VAL A 198 -12.41 -20.62 -18.39
CA VAL A 198 -11.62 -20.49 -17.15
C VAL A 198 -12.49 -19.90 -16.05
N ASP A 199 -12.33 -20.39 -14.84
CA ASP A 199 -12.99 -19.82 -13.67
C ASP A 199 -12.06 -18.78 -13.03
N GLN A 200 -12.62 -17.62 -12.68
CA GLN A 200 -11.86 -16.58 -12.01
C GLN A 200 -11.34 -17.03 -10.64
N VAL A 201 -10.11 -16.63 -10.35
CA VAL A 201 -9.47 -16.80 -9.05
C VAL A 201 -9.23 -15.43 -8.44
N ALA A 202 -9.62 -15.27 -7.17
CA ALA A 202 -9.46 -14.02 -6.44
C ALA A 202 -8.01 -13.52 -6.49
N LEU A 203 -7.80 -12.29 -6.96
CA LEU A 203 -6.48 -11.71 -7.06
C LEU A 203 -6.02 -11.17 -5.70
N THR A 204 -4.98 -11.79 -5.12
CA THR A 204 -4.28 -11.36 -3.90
C THR A 204 -5.20 -10.91 -2.75
N PRO A 205 -6.12 -11.77 -2.22
CA PRO A 205 -7.06 -11.37 -1.17
C PRO A 205 -6.41 -10.86 0.12
N HIS A 206 -5.19 -11.32 0.40
CA HIS A 206 -4.38 -10.91 1.55
C HIS A 206 -3.82 -9.49 1.46
N TRP A 207 -3.93 -8.81 0.30
CA TRP A 207 -3.17 -7.58 0.02
C TRP A 207 -3.47 -6.42 0.98
N GLY A 208 -4.66 -6.38 1.58
CA GLY A 208 -4.99 -5.38 2.61
C GLY A 208 -4.17 -5.51 3.91
N GLY A 209 -3.51 -6.65 4.12
CA GLY A 209 -2.61 -6.90 5.24
C GLY A 209 -1.13 -6.72 4.91
N VAL A 210 -0.79 -6.24 3.71
CA VAL A 210 0.59 -5.91 3.35
C VAL A 210 1.04 -4.68 4.15
N THR A 211 2.29 -4.68 4.61
CA THR A 211 2.86 -3.57 5.38
C THR A 211 2.89 -2.31 4.51
N PRO A 212 2.14 -1.26 4.85
CA PRO A 212 2.09 -0.03 4.05
C PRO A 212 3.38 0.78 4.15
N PHE A 213 3.52 1.76 3.26
CA PHE A 213 4.57 2.79 3.33
C PHE A 213 4.19 3.89 4.34
N ALA A 214 3.00 4.48 4.18
CA ALA A 214 2.57 5.62 4.97
C ALA A 214 1.39 5.38 5.89
N LEU A 215 0.52 4.43 5.53
CA LEU A 215 -0.66 4.12 6.33
C LEU A 215 -0.28 3.45 7.67
N VAL A 216 -1.15 3.56 8.66
CA VAL A 216 -1.06 2.81 9.92
C VAL A 216 -1.47 1.35 9.72
N SER A 217 -2.47 1.14 8.86
CA SER A 217 -3.04 -0.15 8.51
C SER A 217 -3.78 -0.02 7.17
N GLY A 218 -4.04 -1.13 6.49
CA GLY A 218 -4.85 -1.11 5.27
C GLY A 218 -6.25 -0.53 5.47
N ASP A 219 -6.79 -0.58 6.69
CA ASP A 219 -8.14 -0.12 6.98
C ASP A 219 -8.25 1.31 7.52
N GLN A 220 -7.13 2.04 7.62
CA GLN A 220 -7.09 3.41 8.13
C GLN A 220 -8.13 4.32 7.48
N PHE A 221 -8.37 4.16 6.18
CA PHE A 221 -9.33 4.96 5.40
C PHE A 221 -10.47 4.12 4.82
N ARG A 222 -10.78 2.97 5.44
CA ARG A 222 -11.87 2.10 4.99
C ARG A 222 -13.18 2.91 4.86
N PRO A 223 -13.80 3.00 3.67
CA PRO A 223 -15.04 3.73 3.50
C PRO A 223 -16.20 3.08 4.26
N PRO A 224 -17.34 3.77 4.48
CA PRO A 224 -18.53 3.15 5.04
C PRO A 224 -18.99 1.94 4.24
N ALA A 225 -19.71 1.02 4.89
CA ALA A 225 -20.21 -0.18 4.24
C ALA A 225 -21.03 0.14 2.99
N PRO A 226 -20.87 -0.64 1.90
CA PRO A 226 -21.60 -0.41 0.65
C PRO A 226 -23.10 -0.68 0.79
N PRO A 227 -23.91 -0.33 -0.23
CA PRO A 227 -25.31 -0.72 -0.29
C PRO A 227 -25.47 -2.24 -0.13
N GLN A 228 -26.58 -2.67 0.45
CA GLN A 228 -26.86 -4.07 0.76
C GLN A 228 -28.33 -4.39 0.50
N LEU A 229 -28.59 -5.39 -0.34
CA LEU A 229 -29.93 -5.90 -0.63
C LEU A 229 -30.62 -6.39 0.65
N ALA A 230 -31.93 -6.15 0.76
CA ALA A 230 -32.79 -6.50 1.88
C ALA A 230 -32.49 -5.80 3.23
N ASN A 231 -31.54 -4.85 3.26
CA ASN A 231 -31.29 -4.02 4.43
C ASN A 231 -32.10 -2.70 4.35
N LEU A 232 -33.03 -2.50 5.28
CA LEU A 232 -33.92 -1.33 5.32
C LEU A 232 -33.40 -0.18 6.21
N ALA A 233 -32.18 -0.30 6.75
CA ALA A 233 -31.56 0.80 7.47
C ALA A 233 -31.27 1.99 6.53
N VAL A 234 -31.15 3.19 7.10
CA VAL A 234 -30.85 4.40 6.33
C VAL A 234 -29.45 4.29 5.72
N TYR A 235 -29.36 4.62 4.43
CA TYR A 235 -28.11 4.70 3.68
C TYR A 235 -27.94 6.10 3.08
N VAL A 236 -26.71 6.60 3.09
CA VAL A 236 -26.32 7.87 2.45
C VAL A 236 -25.23 7.55 1.44
N ASP A 237 -25.54 7.68 0.16
CA ASP A 237 -24.61 7.40 -0.92
C ASP A 237 -23.52 8.48 -1.06
N GLY A 238 -22.55 8.25 -1.95
CA GLY A 238 -21.45 9.16 -2.23
C GLY A 238 -21.87 10.52 -2.78
N THR A 239 -23.11 10.65 -3.28
CA THR A 239 -23.69 11.94 -3.72
C THR A 239 -24.43 12.67 -2.59
N GLY A 240 -24.61 12.01 -1.44
CA GLY A 240 -25.38 12.51 -0.31
C GLY A 240 -26.88 12.21 -0.40
N LYS A 241 -27.34 11.39 -1.35
CA LYS A 241 -28.75 10.96 -1.44
C LYS A 241 -29.05 10.00 -0.30
N VAL A 242 -30.18 10.25 0.37
CA VAL A 242 -30.64 9.45 1.51
C VAL A 242 -31.72 8.48 1.07
N THR A 243 -31.46 7.18 1.23
CA THR A 243 -32.40 6.08 0.94
C THR A 243 -32.25 4.98 2.01
N THR A 244 -32.64 3.75 1.69
CA THR A 244 -32.25 2.55 2.45
C THR A 244 -31.11 1.81 1.74
N TYR A 245 -30.35 0.99 2.45
CA TYR A 245 -29.34 0.10 1.82
C TYR A 245 -29.93 -0.72 0.65
N ASP A 246 -31.13 -1.28 0.80
CA ASP A 246 -31.81 -2.06 -0.25
C ASP A 246 -32.08 -1.21 -1.50
N GLN A 247 -32.76 -0.08 -1.33
CA GLN A 247 -33.03 0.85 -2.43
C GLN A 247 -31.75 1.36 -3.10
N ALA A 248 -30.70 1.70 -2.34
CA ALA A 248 -29.42 2.13 -2.89
C ALA A 248 -28.77 1.03 -3.73
N TRP A 249 -28.79 -0.22 -3.26
CA TRP A 249 -28.26 -1.37 -3.97
C TRP A 249 -28.99 -1.53 -5.32
N ARG A 250 -30.33 -1.50 -5.32
CA ARG A 250 -31.13 -1.61 -6.55
C ARG A 250 -30.88 -0.44 -7.50
N ASP A 251 -30.91 0.78 -6.99
CA ASP A 251 -30.75 2.00 -7.80
C ASP A 251 -29.39 2.03 -8.51
N GLN A 252 -28.30 1.76 -7.78
CA GLN A 252 -26.95 1.89 -8.32
C GLN A 252 -26.60 0.79 -9.33
N PHE A 253 -27.02 -0.45 -9.13
CA PHE A 253 -26.84 -1.49 -10.17
C PHE A 253 -27.74 -1.25 -11.39
N THR A 254 -28.95 -0.71 -11.18
CA THR A 254 -29.83 -0.33 -12.29
C THR A 254 -29.26 0.86 -13.08
N GLU A 255 -28.58 1.80 -12.42
CA GLU A 255 -27.88 2.90 -13.08
C GLU A 255 -26.82 2.40 -14.06
N VAL A 256 -26.02 1.40 -13.66
CA VAL A 256 -25.02 0.77 -14.53
C VAL A 256 -25.66 0.14 -15.77
N LEU A 257 -26.78 -0.58 -15.60
CA LEU A 257 -27.55 -1.14 -16.72
C LEU A 257 -28.05 -0.03 -17.67
N HIS A 258 -28.60 1.06 -17.12
CA HIS A 258 -29.08 2.18 -17.94
C HIS A 258 -27.95 2.89 -18.70
N LEU A 259 -26.76 3.03 -18.11
CA LEU A 259 -25.59 3.58 -18.80
C LEU A 259 -25.18 2.69 -19.97
N SER A 260 -25.18 1.36 -19.79
CA SER A 260 -24.89 0.38 -20.85
C SER A 260 -25.78 0.56 -22.08
N ALA A 261 -27.07 0.86 -21.90
CA ALA A 261 -28.01 1.08 -23.00
C ALA A 261 -27.72 2.33 -23.85
N GLY A 262 -27.03 3.32 -23.27
CA GLY A 262 -26.85 4.65 -23.84
C GLY A 262 -25.41 5.03 -24.19
N LEU A 263 -24.47 4.09 -24.19
CA LEU A 263 -23.05 4.36 -24.41
C LEU A 263 -22.78 5.11 -25.72
N THR A 264 -22.28 6.33 -25.61
CA THR A 264 -21.77 7.10 -26.76
C THR A 264 -20.40 6.58 -27.19
N ALA A 265 -19.96 6.95 -28.41
CA ALA A 265 -18.60 6.64 -28.85
C ALA A 265 -17.54 7.21 -27.90
N GLU A 266 -17.74 8.44 -27.41
CA GLU A 266 -16.86 9.08 -26.43
C GLU A 266 -16.80 8.30 -25.12
N GLN A 267 -17.93 7.85 -24.57
CA GLN A 267 -17.95 7.06 -23.33
C GLN A 267 -17.27 5.70 -23.48
N LYS A 268 -17.36 5.08 -24.66
CA LYS A 268 -16.61 3.84 -24.98
C LYS A 268 -15.10 4.10 -25.04
N VAL A 269 -14.68 5.18 -25.71
CA VAL A 269 -13.27 5.59 -25.74
C VAL A 269 -12.76 5.87 -24.32
N ILE A 270 -13.53 6.57 -23.49
CA ILE A 270 -13.19 6.82 -22.08
C ILE A 270 -13.04 5.50 -21.31
N ALA A 271 -13.97 4.55 -21.49
CA ALA A 271 -13.93 3.24 -20.83
C ALA A 271 -12.66 2.45 -21.20
N GLU A 272 -12.28 2.46 -22.48
CA GLU A 272 -11.12 1.74 -23.00
C GLU A 272 -9.79 2.42 -22.65
N TYR A 273 -9.69 3.75 -22.85
CA TYR A 273 -8.48 4.51 -22.55
C TYR A 273 -8.04 4.31 -21.09
N TRP A 274 -8.98 4.40 -20.16
CA TRP A 274 -8.70 4.24 -18.73
C TRP A 274 -8.71 2.77 -18.25
N ALA A 275 -8.91 1.78 -19.14
CA ALA A 275 -8.93 0.37 -18.75
C ALA A 275 -7.58 -0.10 -18.21
N ASP A 276 -6.58 -0.16 -19.09
CA ASP A 276 -5.19 -0.46 -18.72
C ASP A 276 -4.21 0.58 -19.30
N GLY A 277 -4.72 1.73 -19.74
CA GLY A 277 -3.97 2.71 -20.53
C GLY A 277 -3.77 2.27 -21.98
N PRO A 278 -3.37 3.18 -22.88
CA PRO A 278 -3.10 2.88 -24.29
C PRO A 278 -1.93 1.91 -24.49
N ARG A 279 -1.12 1.69 -23.45
CA ARG A 279 0.02 0.76 -23.46
C ARG A 279 -0.19 -0.52 -22.64
N THR A 280 -1.37 -0.76 -22.06
CA THR A 280 -1.69 -2.00 -21.30
C THR A 280 -0.80 -2.24 -20.06
N GLU A 281 -0.59 -1.21 -19.25
CA GLU A 281 0.34 -1.22 -18.11
C GLU A 281 -0.36 -1.37 -16.74
N SER A 282 -1.67 -1.65 -16.75
CA SER A 282 -2.59 -1.46 -15.62
C SER A 282 -2.62 0.00 -15.11
N PRO A 283 -3.58 0.40 -14.27
CA PRO A 283 -3.69 1.81 -13.84
C PRO A 283 -2.42 2.38 -13.19
N PRO A 284 -1.73 1.68 -12.26
CA PRO A 284 -0.50 2.19 -11.67
C PRO A 284 0.60 2.48 -12.71
N GLY A 285 0.72 1.63 -13.73
CA GLY A 285 1.71 1.82 -14.79
C GLY A 285 1.33 2.95 -15.75
N HIS A 286 0.05 3.09 -16.09
CA HIS A 286 -0.44 4.22 -16.89
C HIS A 286 -0.17 5.57 -16.20
N TRP A 287 -0.34 5.66 -14.89
CA TRP A 287 0.01 6.89 -14.15
C TRP A 287 1.52 7.15 -14.06
N ASN A 288 2.36 6.11 -14.15
CA ASN A 288 3.81 6.28 -14.30
C ASN A 288 4.18 6.78 -15.71
N GLN A 289 3.45 6.36 -16.75
CA GLN A 289 3.60 6.92 -18.10
C GLN A 289 3.26 8.41 -18.11
N ILE A 290 2.13 8.80 -17.51
CA ILE A 290 1.75 10.20 -17.36
C ILE A 290 2.84 10.98 -16.61
N ALA A 291 3.36 10.43 -15.51
CA ALA A 291 4.44 11.04 -14.76
C ALA A 291 5.72 11.24 -15.60
N GLN A 292 6.08 10.31 -16.49
CA GLN A 292 7.21 10.49 -17.40
C GLN A 292 7.02 11.69 -18.35
N ASP A 293 5.82 11.91 -18.86
CA ASP A 293 5.52 13.06 -19.70
C ASP A 293 5.58 14.37 -18.91
N ILE A 294 5.07 14.36 -17.67
CA ILE A 294 5.18 15.53 -16.76
C ILE A 294 6.65 15.82 -16.43
N ALA A 295 7.46 14.81 -16.10
CA ALA A 295 8.89 14.96 -15.87
C ALA A 295 9.61 15.59 -17.07
N LEU A 296 9.26 15.16 -18.29
CA LEU A 296 9.79 15.76 -19.52
C LEU A 296 9.42 17.25 -19.63
N ARG A 297 8.15 17.60 -19.42
CA ARG A 297 7.68 18.99 -19.46
C ARG A 297 8.43 19.87 -18.46
N GLU A 298 8.60 19.39 -17.24
CA GLU A 298 9.28 20.12 -16.17
C GLU A 298 10.81 20.10 -16.31
N GLY A 299 11.36 19.34 -17.26
CA GLY A 299 12.80 19.27 -17.51
C GLY A 299 13.58 18.58 -16.39
N HIS A 300 12.97 17.58 -15.74
CA HIS A 300 13.56 16.88 -14.61
C HIS A 300 14.88 16.16 -14.96
N GLY A 301 15.81 16.18 -14.00
CA GLY A 301 17.01 15.36 -14.02
C GLY A 301 16.90 14.12 -13.14
N ILE A 302 18.04 13.51 -12.82
CA ILE A 302 18.11 12.35 -11.91
C ILE A 302 17.54 12.71 -10.53
N ASP A 303 17.81 13.92 -10.04
CA ASP A 303 17.42 14.34 -8.70
C ASP A 303 15.91 14.45 -8.55
N GLU A 304 15.24 15.14 -9.47
CA GLU A 304 13.79 15.33 -9.44
C GLU A 304 13.06 14.01 -9.70
N ASP A 305 13.51 13.20 -10.67
CA ASP A 305 12.82 11.96 -11.03
C ASP A 305 12.98 10.86 -9.97
N ALA A 306 14.15 10.74 -9.32
CA ALA A 306 14.32 9.79 -8.22
C ALA A 306 13.29 10.05 -7.10
N LYS A 307 13.04 11.32 -6.79
CA LYS A 307 12.03 11.74 -5.80
C LYS A 307 10.60 11.57 -6.30
N MET A 308 10.29 12.03 -7.52
CA MET A 308 8.93 12.02 -8.05
C MET A 308 8.39 10.60 -8.22
N PHE A 309 9.17 9.70 -8.83
CA PHE A 309 8.74 8.31 -9.02
C PHE A 309 8.63 7.56 -7.70
N PHE A 310 9.51 7.84 -6.73
CA PHE A 310 9.36 7.28 -5.38
C PHE A 310 8.08 7.76 -4.71
N ALA A 311 7.82 9.06 -4.69
CA ALA A 311 6.60 9.62 -4.10
C ALA A 311 5.32 9.03 -4.75
N LEU A 312 5.28 9.01 -6.09
CA LEU A 312 4.17 8.46 -6.86
C LEU A 312 3.93 6.98 -6.52
N ASN A 313 4.98 6.16 -6.57
CA ASN A 313 4.85 4.73 -6.44
C ASN A 313 4.58 4.29 -4.99
N ALA A 314 5.06 5.05 -4.02
CA ALA A 314 4.69 4.87 -2.61
C ALA A 314 3.20 5.14 -2.38
N ALA A 315 2.66 6.24 -2.93
CA ALA A 315 1.24 6.54 -2.85
C ALA A 315 0.36 5.51 -3.58
N LEU A 316 0.79 5.05 -4.77
CA LEU A 316 0.10 4.00 -5.51
C LEU A 316 0.08 2.66 -4.77
N PHE A 317 1.18 2.32 -4.10
CA PHE A 317 1.29 1.09 -3.30
C PHE A 317 0.30 1.09 -2.13
N ASP A 318 0.26 2.17 -1.36
CA ASP A 318 -0.69 2.32 -0.26
C ASP A 318 -2.14 2.38 -0.73
N ALA A 319 -2.41 3.01 -1.88
CA ALA A 319 -3.74 3.02 -2.48
C ALA A 319 -4.19 1.59 -2.84
N GLY A 320 -3.25 0.75 -3.28
CA GLY A 320 -3.48 -0.66 -3.55
C GLY A 320 -3.86 -1.43 -2.29
N ILE A 321 -3.11 -1.24 -1.21
CA ILE A 321 -3.36 -1.87 0.11
C ILE A 321 -4.74 -1.47 0.62
N ALA A 322 -5.03 -0.17 0.71
CA ALA A 322 -6.29 0.32 1.26
C ALA A 322 -7.51 -0.09 0.43
N THR A 323 -7.37 -0.14 -0.90
CA THR A 323 -8.46 -0.59 -1.78
C THR A 323 -8.70 -2.09 -1.63
N TRP A 324 -7.65 -2.91 -1.62
CA TRP A 324 -7.81 -4.36 -1.46
C TRP A 324 -8.36 -4.75 -0.09
N GLU A 325 -7.97 -4.01 0.95
CA GLU A 325 -8.57 -4.15 2.28
C GLU A 325 -10.09 -3.99 2.21
N ALA A 326 -10.58 -2.86 1.70
CA ALA A 326 -12.02 -2.61 1.60
C ALA A 326 -12.74 -3.65 0.72
N LYS A 327 -12.12 -4.07 -0.39
CA LYS A 327 -12.67 -5.08 -1.32
C LYS A 327 -12.96 -6.40 -0.64
N PHE A 328 -11.98 -6.97 0.04
CA PHE A 328 -12.13 -8.29 0.66
C PHE A 328 -12.79 -8.22 2.04
N HIS A 329 -12.80 -7.05 2.68
CA HIS A 329 -13.59 -6.81 3.88
C HIS A 329 -15.09 -6.81 3.59
N TYR A 330 -15.53 -6.10 2.55
CA TYR A 330 -16.95 -5.99 2.22
C TYR A 330 -17.45 -7.06 1.24
N ASP A 331 -16.54 -7.62 0.45
CA ASP A 331 -16.81 -8.69 -0.51
C ASP A 331 -17.98 -8.40 -1.46
N LEU A 332 -18.21 -7.13 -1.83
CA LEU A 332 -19.41 -6.76 -2.58
C LEU A 332 -19.45 -7.38 -3.99
N VAL A 333 -20.64 -7.86 -4.36
CA VAL A 333 -21.01 -8.31 -5.70
C VAL A 333 -20.66 -7.31 -6.82
N ARG A 334 -20.29 -7.82 -8.00
CA ARG A 334 -20.04 -7.01 -9.20
C ARG A 334 -21.33 -6.69 -9.97
N PRO A 335 -21.36 -5.61 -10.78
CA PRO A 335 -22.56 -5.25 -11.54
C PRO A 335 -23.10 -6.36 -12.43
N GLN A 336 -22.22 -7.14 -13.08
CA GLN A 336 -22.64 -8.26 -13.93
C GLN A 336 -23.53 -9.25 -13.18
N THR A 337 -23.08 -9.74 -12.04
CA THR A 337 -23.85 -10.68 -11.22
C THR A 337 -25.11 -10.03 -10.63
N ALA A 338 -24.99 -8.79 -10.12
CA ALA A 338 -26.11 -8.09 -9.49
C ALA A 338 -27.24 -7.74 -10.47
N ILE A 339 -26.91 -7.28 -11.68
CA ILE A 339 -27.87 -6.95 -12.74
C ILE A 339 -28.55 -8.23 -13.23
N ARG A 340 -27.80 -9.29 -13.50
CA ARG A 340 -28.36 -10.59 -13.89
C ARG A 340 -29.34 -11.14 -12.86
N TYR A 341 -29.03 -10.96 -11.58
CA TYR A 341 -29.91 -11.34 -10.48
C TYR A 341 -31.17 -10.44 -10.41
N LEU A 342 -31.01 -9.11 -10.50
CA LEU A 342 -32.11 -8.14 -10.42
C LEU A 342 -33.15 -8.30 -11.52
N PHE A 343 -32.67 -8.57 -12.73
CA PHE A 343 -33.47 -8.58 -13.95
C PHE A 343 -33.66 -9.99 -14.52
N GLN A 344 -33.47 -11.02 -13.69
CA GLN A 344 -33.72 -12.40 -14.10
C GLN A 344 -35.18 -12.60 -14.57
N GLY A 345 -35.34 -13.19 -15.74
CA GLY A 345 -36.60 -13.41 -16.43
C GLY A 345 -37.25 -12.14 -16.99
N GLN A 346 -36.53 -11.03 -17.06
CA GLN A 346 -37.03 -9.74 -17.56
C GLN A 346 -36.23 -9.29 -18.78
N GLU A 347 -36.92 -8.71 -19.75
CA GLU A 347 -36.27 -8.02 -20.87
C GLU A 347 -35.76 -6.65 -20.41
N VAL A 348 -34.54 -6.31 -20.84
CA VAL A 348 -33.87 -5.03 -20.57
C VAL A 348 -33.29 -4.47 -21.87
N GLU A 349 -33.21 -3.15 -21.97
CA GLU A 349 -32.47 -2.47 -23.02
C GLU A 349 -31.03 -2.29 -22.55
N ALA A 350 -30.05 -2.79 -23.30
CA ALA A 350 -28.63 -2.68 -22.96
C ALA A 350 -27.73 -2.88 -24.18
N TRP A 351 -26.44 -2.56 -24.03
CA TRP A 351 -25.42 -2.98 -24.98
C TRP A 351 -25.35 -4.51 -25.04
N ALA A 352 -25.55 -5.07 -26.24
CA ALA A 352 -25.73 -6.51 -26.44
C ALA A 352 -24.44 -7.27 -26.82
N GLY A 353 -23.28 -6.65 -26.60
CA GLY A 353 -21.98 -7.21 -26.99
C GLY A 353 -21.33 -6.52 -28.18
N PRO A 354 -20.09 -6.91 -28.52
CA PRO A 354 -19.32 -6.32 -29.59
C PRO A 354 -20.08 -6.23 -30.92
N ASN A 355 -20.16 -5.03 -31.48
CA ASN A 355 -20.79 -4.71 -32.77
C ASN A 355 -22.31 -4.97 -32.82
N GLN A 356 -22.95 -5.20 -31.67
CA GLN A 356 -24.39 -5.47 -31.58
C GLN A 356 -25.21 -4.21 -31.29
N GLY A 357 -24.57 -3.16 -30.75
CA GLY A 357 -25.25 -1.95 -30.29
C GLY A 357 -26.21 -2.22 -29.14
N THR A 358 -27.16 -1.29 -28.92
CA THR A 358 -28.22 -1.44 -27.93
C THR A 358 -29.32 -2.34 -28.47
N GLN A 359 -29.70 -3.38 -27.72
CA GLN A 359 -30.82 -4.26 -28.04
C GLN A 359 -31.65 -4.58 -26.80
N THR A 360 -32.86 -5.08 -27.03
CA THR A 360 -33.65 -5.79 -26.03
C THR A 360 -33.05 -7.18 -25.80
N ILE A 361 -32.51 -7.43 -24.62
CA ILE A 361 -31.94 -8.72 -24.20
C ILE A 361 -32.57 -9.20 -22.88
N MET A 362 -32.41 -10.47 -22.52
CA MET A 362 -32.78 -10.91 -21.17
C MET A 362 -31.77 -10.36 -20.15
N GLY A 363 -32.25 -9.95 -18.99
CA GLY A 363 -31.41 -9.40 -17.93
C GLY A 363 -30.33 -10.38 -17.45
N GLU A 364 -30.63 -11.68 -17.42
CA GLU A 364 -29.64 -12.71 -17.10
C GLU A 364 -28.50 -12.86 -18.14
N ASP A 365 -28.69 -12.35 -19.35
CA ASP A 365 -27.69 -12.39 -20.42
C ASP A 365 -26.81 -11.12 -20.46
N TRP A 366 -27.14 -10.09 -19.67
CA TRP A 366 -26.40 -8.82 -19.66
C TRP A 366 -24.91 -9.01 -19.34
N GLN A 367 -24.06 -8.18 -19.93
CA GLN A 367 -22.63 -8.16 -19.70
C GLN A 367 -22.07 -6.72 -19.77
N PRO A 368 -20.96 -6.44 -19.06
CA PRO A 368 -20.26 -5.16 -19.13
C PRO A 368 -19.68 -4.89 -20.53
N TYR A 369 -19.42 -3.62 -20.85
CA TYR A 369 -18.77 -3.20 -22.10
C TYR A 369 -17.30 -3.64 -22.13
N GLN A 370 -17.06 -4.88 -22.56
CA GLN A 370 -15.75 -5.54 -22.63
C GLN A 370 -15.74 -6.64 -23.70
N ASN A 371 -14.56 -7.16 -24.03
CA ASN A 371 -14.46 -8.34 -24.89
C ASN A 371 -14.94 -9.61 -24.15
N LEU A 372 -15.51 -10.57 -24.87
CA LEU A 372 -16.11 -11.77 -24.27
C LEU A 372 -15.10 -12.67 -23.55
N THR A 373 -13.86 -12.70 -24.02
CA THR A 373 -12.76 -13.45 -23.41
C THR A 373 -11.99 -12.66 -22.35
N PHE A 374 -12.33 -11.38 -22.15
CA PHE A 374 -11.72 -10.47 -21.20
C PHE A 374 -12.82 -9.77 -20.40
N VAL A 375 -13.27 -10.39 -19.32
CA VAL A 375 -14.38 -9.87 -18.51
C VAL A 375 -13.93 -9.52 -17.09
N THR A 376 -14.69 -8.61 -16.49
CA THR A 376 -14.65 -8.03 -15.14
C THR A 376 -13.49 -8.50 -14.25
N PRO A 377 -12.63 -7.62 -13.72
CA PRO A 377 -11.46 -8.02 -12.93
C PRO A 377 -11.77 -8.99 -11.76
N PRO A 378 -10.89 -9.96 -11.45
CA PRO A 378 -11.20 -11.10 -10.57
C PRO A 378 -11.04 -10.74 -9.07
N PHE A 379 -11.84 -9.80 -8.61
CA PHE A 379 -11.91 -9.35 -7.22
C PHE A 379 -13.23 -8.61 -6.96
N PRO A 380 -13.64 -8.42 -5.68
CA PRO A 380 -14.89 -7.73 -5.32
C PRO A 380 -15.01 -6.31 -5.86
N GLU A 381 -16.25 -5.80 -5.90
CA GLU A 381 -16.57 -4.48 -6.47
C GLU A 381 -16.05 -3.33 -5.60
N TYR A 382 -16.37 -3.33 -4.31
CA TYR A 382 -16.31 -2.13 -3.50
C TYR A 382 -15.03 -2.04 -2.66
N VAL A 383 -14.15 -1.06 -2.86
CA VAL A 383 -14.24 0.12 -3.73
C VAL A 383 -13.42 -0.01 -5.04
N SER A 384 -13.57 0.92 -5.98
CA SER A 384 -12.84 0.92 -7.26
C SER A 384 -11.33 1.16 -7.09
N GLY A 385 -10.49 0.17 -7.44
CA GLY A 385 -9.04 0.33 -7.42
C GLY A 385 -8.55 1.42 -8.38
N HIS A 386 -9.07 1.44 -9.60
CA HIS A 386 -8.75 2.47 -10.60
C HIS A 386 -8.96 3.89 -10.09
N SER A 387 -10.09 4.15 -9.43
CA SER A 387 -10.41 5.46 -8.86
C SER A 387 -9.41 5.86 -7.76
N ALA A 388 -9.07 4.94 -6.85
CA ALA A 388 -8.09 5.20 -5.79
C ALA A 388 -6.69 5.45 -6.35
N PHE A 389 -6.20 4.58 -7.24
CA PHE A 389 -4.89 4.74 -7.89
C PHE A 389 -4.79 6.06 -8.62
N SER A 390 -5.84 6.42 -9.37
CA SER A 390 -5.80 7.61 -10.22
C SER A 390 -5.83 8.89 -9.41
N MET A 391 -6.68 8.97 -8.38
CA MET A 391 -6.71 10.14 -7.51
C MET A 391 -5.43 10.24 -6.67
N ALA A 392 -4.91 9.11 -6.17
CA ALA A 392 -3.65 9.11 -5.42
C ALA A 392 -2.47 9.61 -6.28
N ALA A 393 -2.36 9.11 -7.51
CA ALA A 393 -1.34 9.55 -8.45
C ALA A 393 -1.46 11.02 -8.82
N ALA A 394 -2.66 11.47 -9.22
CA ALA A 394 -2.91 12.86 -9.59
C ALA A 394 -2.53 13.83 -8.47
N LYS A 395 -2.96 13.55 -7.23
CA LYS A 395 -2.64 14.41 -6.08
C LYS A 395 -1.16 14.38 -5.74
N THR A 396 -0.51 13.23 -5.84
CA THR A 396 0.92 13.10 -5.55
C THR A 396 1.77 13.86 -6.57
N ILE A 397 1.52 13.68 -7.87
CA ILE A 397 2.22 14.40 -8.94
C ILE A 397 1.98 15.91 -8.81
N ALA A 398 0.72 16.32 -8.61
CA ALA A 398 0.37 17.74 -8.48
C ALA A 398 1.03 18.39 -7.26
N SER A 399 1.11 17.70 -6.12
CA SER A 399 1.81 18.20 -4.94
C SER A 399 3.31 18.30 -5.19
N PHE A 400 3.94 17.26 -5.75
CA PHE A 400 5.37 17.23 -6.02
C PHE A 400 5.81 18.35 -6.98
N VAL A 401 5.10 18.52 -8.10
CA VAL A 401 5.40 19.55 -9.11
C VAL A 401 4.94 20.94 -8.65
N GLY A 402 4.01 21.01 -7.70
CA GLY A 402 3.37 22.25 -7.26
C GLY A 402 2.35 22.79 -8.26
N SER A 403 1.84 21.95 -9.17
CA SER A 403 0.87 22.30 -10.21
C SER A 403 -0.01 21.11 -10.59
N ASP A 404 -1.32 21.33 -10.64
CA ASP A 404 -2.30 20.33 -11.11
C ASP A 404 -2.48 20.37 -12.65
N LEU A 405 -1.71 21.20 -13.36
CA LEU A 405 -1.81 21.36 -14.82
C LEU A 405 -1.40 20.07 -15.54
N PHE A 406 -2.30 19.55 -16.38
CA PHE A 406 -2.01 18.41 -17.25
C PHE A 406 -1.85 18.86 -18.72
N PHE A 407 -2.87 19.51 -19.29
CA PHE A 407 -2.85 19.98 -20.68
C PHE A 407 -2.62 21.50 -20.79
N ASP A 408 -1.56 21.90 -21.50
CA ASP A 408 -1.26 23.31 -21.81
C ASP A 408 -1.49 23.69 -23.29
N GLY A 409 -1.86 22.72 -24.14
CA GLY A 409 -2.12 22.90 -25.56
C GLY A 409 -0.90 23.01 -26.47
N THR A 410 0.31 22.83 -25.94
CA THR A 410 1.57 23.03 -26.68
C THR A 410 2.64 21.99 -26.40
N THR A 411 2.72 21.46 -25.20
CA THR A 411 3.76 20.52 -24.79
C THR A 411 3.44 19.11 -25.28
N HIS A 412 4.42 18.48 -25.90
CA HIS A 412 4.35 17.10 -26.39
C HIS A 412 5.00 16.15 -25.38
N GLY A 413 4.45 14.93 -25.27
CA GLY A 413 5.03 13.86 -24.46
C GLY A 413 6.24 13.19 -25.15
N ASN A 414 6.49 11.93 -24.80
CA ASN A 414 7.57 11.14 -25.42
C ASN A 414 7.11 10.12 -26.47
N TYR A 415 5.80 9.86 -26.55
CA TYR A 415 5.25 8.74 -27.31
C TYR A 415 4.07 9.18 -28.19
N ASP A 416 3.89 8.43 -29.26
CA ASP A 416 2.67 8.36 -30.07
C ASP A 416 1.83 7.22 -29.49
N LEU A 417 0.85 7.54 -28.65
CA LEU A 417 -0.02 6.60 -27.93
C LEU A 417 -1.33 6.36 -28.66
N ASP A 418 -1.76 7.30 -29.49
CA ASP A 418 -3.05 7.27 -30.18
C ASP A 418 -2.97 6.80 -31.65
N HIS A 419 -1.76 6.58 -32.15
CA HIS A 419 -1.45 6.15 -33.51
C HIS A 419 -1.90 7.15 -34.59
N VAL A 420 -2.17 8.39 -34.19
CA VAL A 420 -2.32 9.52 -35.09
C VAL A 420 -0.93 10.10 -35.35
N PRO A 421 -0.51 10.29 -36.61
CA PRO A 421 0.86 10.69 -36.91
C PRO A 421 1.33 11.95 -36.17
N GLY A 422 2.22 11.77 -35.19
CA GLY A 422 2.72 12.84 -34.34
C GLY A 422 3.24 12.29 -33.02
N ILE A 423 3.82 13.14 -32.19
CA ILE A 423 3.94 12.84 -30.76
C ILE A 423 2.73 13.49 -30.09
N ASP A 424 2.16 12.83 -29.10
CA ASP A 424 0.92 13.31 -28.50
C ASP A 424 1.16 14.54 -27.62
N LEU A 425 0.15 15.40 -27.53
CA LEU A 425 0.13 16.46 -26.54
C LEU A 425 -0.13 15.87 -25.16
N ILE A 426 0.63 16.33 -24.17
CA ILE A 426 0.43 15.93 -22.78
C ILE A 426 -0.98 16.32 -22.35
N GLY A 427 -1.76 15.35 -21.85
CA GLY A 427 -3.14 15.56 -21.41
C GLY A 427 -4.18 15.56 -22.53
N GLN A 428 -3.85 15.05 -23.72
CA GLN A 428 -4.78 14.83 -24.83
C GLN A 428 -4.62 13.41 -25.39
N TYR A 429 -5.72 12.83 -25.89
CA TYR A 429 -5.73 11.57 -26.61
C TYR A 429 -6.72 11.62 -27.79
N VAL A 430 -6.29 11.29 -29.01
CA VAL A 430 -7.14 11.32 -30.20
C VAL A 430 -7.50 9.91 -30.65
N ALA A 431 -8.66 9.42 -30.22
CA ALA A 431 -9.14 8.11 -30.60
C ALA A 431 -9.70 8.09 -32.03
N THR A 432 -9.15 7.18 -32.83
CA THR A 432 -9.62 6.87 -34.20
C THR A 432 -10.19 5.46 -34.34
N GLY A 433 -10.26 4.72 -33.22
CA GLY A 433 -10.72 3.34 -33.16
C GLY A 433 -11.20 2.94 -31.76
N LEU A 434 -11.78 1.75 -31.67
CA LEU A 434 -12.12 1.07 -30.43
C LEU A 434 -11.47 -0.33 -30.46
N ALA A 435 -11.14 -0.86 -29.30
CA ALA A 435 -10.55 -2.18 -29.10
C ALA A 435 -11.61 -3.28 -29.05
N PHE A 436 -12.82 -2.98 -28.58
CA PHE A 436 -13.88 -4.00 -28.44
C PHE A 436 -14.86 -4.02 -29.61
N GLU A 437 -14.97 -2.95 -30.38
CA GLU A 437 -15.93 -2.82 -31.47
C GLU A 437 -15.30 -2.14 -32.69
N ASP A 438 -15.92 -2.32 -33.85
CA ASP A 438 -15.58 -1.58 -35.04
C ASP A 438 -15.83 -0.08 -34.82
N TRP A 439 -14.90 0.76 -35.27
CA TRP A 439 -15.10 2.20 -35.24
C TRP A 439 -16.34 2.56 -36.08
N PRO A 440 -17.33 3.28 -35.53
CA PRO A 440 -18.57 3.58 -36.25
C PRO A 440 -18.37 4.52 -37.47
N GLY A 441 -17.14 5.01 -37.69
CA GLY A 441 -16.82 6.06 -38.64
C GLY A 441 -17.20 7.45 -38.10
N GLY A 442 -16.63 8.51 -38.68
CA GLY A 442 -16.86 9.89 -38.25
C GLY A 442 -15.59 10.59 -37.79
N GLU A 443 -15.77 11.77 -37.17
CA GLU A 443 -14.66 12.54 -36.61
C GLU A 443 -14.01 11.79 -35.43
N PRO A 444 -12.69 11.89 -35.26
CA PRO A 444 -12.01 11.34 -34.08
C PRO A 444 -12.61 11.86 -32.78
N VAL A 445 -12.62 11.02 -31.74
CA VAL A 445 -12.93 11.48 -30.38
C VAL A 445 -11.66 12.04 -29.76
N VAL A 446 -11.70 13.27 -29.30
CA VAL A 446 -10.57 13.92 -28.61
C VAL A 446 -10.89 13.98 -27.13
N LEU A 447 -10.17 13.19 -26.33
CA LEU A 447 -10.17 13.34 -24.88
C LEU A 447 -9.12 14.37 -24.49
N GLN A 448 -9.44 15.24 -23.54
CA GLN A 448 -8.54 16.28 -23.09
C GLN A 448 -8.85 16.69 -21.65
N TRP A 449 -7.82 16.77 -20.82
CA TRP A 449 -7.95 17.09 -19.40
C TRP A 449 -7.07 18.28 -19.04
N ALA A 450 -7.68 19.36 -18.54
CA ALA A 450 -6.91 20.54 -18.17
C ALA A 450 -6.05 20.24 -16.94
N THR A 451 -6.54 19.38 -16.04
CA THR A 451 -5.84 19.02 -14.80
C THR A 451 -5.65 17.52 -14.61
N LEU A 452 -4.66 17.15 -13.80
CA LEU A 452 -4.45 15.75 -13.38
C LEU A 452 -5.66 15.27 -12.55
N THR A 453 -6.24 16.15 -11.74
CA THR A 453 -7.47 15.86 -10.99
C THR A 453 -8.65 15.52 -11.91
N GLU A 454 -8.90 16.31 -12.96
CA GLU A 454 -9.95 16.01 -13.95
C GLU A 454 -9.74 14.66 -14.63
N ALA A 455 -8.50 14.36 -15.01
CA ALA A 455 -8.13 13.07 -15.59
C ALA A 455 -8.41 11.91 -14.61
N ALA A 456 -8.10 12.07 -13.32
CA ALA A 456 -8.39 11.07 -12.30
C ALA A 456 -9.89 10.88 -12.03
N GLU A 457 -10.67 11.95 -12.05
CA GLU A 457 -12.13 11.89 -11.91
C GLU A 457 -12.78 11.15 -13.09
N GLU A 458 -12.31 11.40 -14.31
CA GLU A 458 -12.77 10.68 -15.51
C GLU A 458 -12.31 9.21 -15.52
N ALA A 459 -11.07 8.95 -15.09
CA ALA A 459 -10.59 7.58 -14.89
C ALA A 459 -11.50 6.81 -13.94
N GLY A 460 -12.00 7.46 -12.89
CA GLY A 460 -12.99 6.87 -11.99
C GLY A 460 -14.35 6.61 -12.66
N ILE A 461 -14.91 7.60 -13.35
CA ILE A 461 -16.25 7.46 -13.98
C ILE A 461 -16.26 6.47 -15.14
N SER A 462 -15.11 6.30 -15.81
CA SER A 462 -14.93 5.35 -16.91
C SER A 462 -15.32 3.91 -16.53
N ARG A 463 -15.24 3.57 -15.23
CA ARG A 463 -15.57 2.25 -14.71
C ARG A 463 -17.08 1.97 -14.72
N LEU A 464 -17.91 3.01 -14.65
CA LEU A 464 -19.36 2.91 -14.82
C LEU A 464 -19.69 2.72 -16.30
N TYR A 465 -19.00 3.42 -17.22
CA TYR A 465 -19.17 3.22 -18.67
C TYR A 465 -18.75 1.81 -19.10
N GLY A 466 -17.67 1.29 -18.53
CA GLY A 466 -17.27 -0.11 -18.71
C GLY A 466 -18.23 -1.12 -18.08
N GLY A 467 -19.16 -0.68 -17.23
CA GLY A 467 -20.15 -1.56 -16.58
C GLY A 467 -19.62 -2.40 -15.43
N ILE A 468 -18.47 -2.04 -14.83
CA ILE A 468 -17.75 -2.90 -13.87
C ILE A 468 -17.72 -2.38 -12.43
N HIS A 469 -18.20 -1.15 -12.21
CA HIS A 469 -18.31 -0.52 -10.88
C HIS A 469 -19.60 0.30 -10.74
N ILE A 470 -20.06 0.49 -9.50
CA ILE A 470 -21.16 1.38 -9.15
C ILE A 470 -20.66 2.79 -8.83
N GLN A 471 -21.58 3.76 -8.79
CA GLN A 471 -21.27 5.15 -8.46
C GLN A 471 -20.56 5.29 -7.10
N ASP A 472 -21.04 4.60 -6.06
CA ASP A 472 -20.39 4.65 -4.74
C ASP A 472 -18.99 4.04 -4.76
N GLY A 473 -18.82 2.93 -5.47
CA GLY A 473 -17.52 2.31 -5.69
C GLY A 473 -16.52 3.28 -6.31
N ASN A 474 -16.97 4.20 -7.17
CA ASN A 474 -16.14 5.28 -7.70
C ASN A 474 -15.91 6.41 -6.68
N LEU A 475 -16.97 7.09 -6.24
CA LEU A 475 -16.86 8.33 -5.45
C LEU A 475 -16.17 8.14 -4.10
N ARG A 476 -16.45 7.03 -3.42
CA ARG A 476 -15.82 6.69 -2.13
C ARG A 476 -14.33 6.41 -2.30
N SER A 477 -13.97 5.84 -3.44
CA SER A 477 -12.59 5.49 -3.75
C SER A 477 -11.75 6.69 -4.22
N LEU A 478 -12.36 7.66 -4.91
CA LEU A 478 -11.70 8.94 -5.20
C LEU A 478 -11.30 9.64 -3.89
N GLU A 479 -12.20 9.72 -2.90
CA GLU A 479 -11.85 10.29 -1.59
C GLU A 479 -10.80 9.45 -0.86
N LEU A 480 -10.88 8.11 -0.91
CA LEU A 480 -9.84 7.24 -0.35
C LEU A 480 -8.46 7.52 -0.97
N GLY A 481 -8.36 7.56 -2.30
CA GLY A 481 -7.09 7.84 -3.00
C GLY A 481 -6.50 9.21 -2.64
N LYS A 482 -7.36 10.22 -2.46
CA LYS A 482 -6.95 11.55 -2.00
C LYS A 482 -6.41 11.54 -0.56
N LEU A 483 -7.05 10.81 0.35
CA LEU A 483 -6.56 10.66 1.73
C LEU A 483 -5.23 9.92 1.79
N VAL A 484 -5.09 8.85 1.00
CA VAL A 484 -3.82 8.12 0.86
C VAL A 484 -2.70 9.02 0.35
N ALA A 485 -2.93 9.81 -0.70
CA ALA A 485 -1.91 10.73 -1.21
C ALA A 485 -1.48 11.78 -0.17
N ALA A 486 -2.44 12.31 0.61
CA ALA A 486 -2.12 13.26 1.67
C ALA A 486 -1.26 12.64 2.78
N GLU A 487 -1.55 11.38 3.17
CA GLU A 487 -0.75 10.66 4.16
C GLU A 487 0.66 10.34 3.64
N ALA A 488 0.74 9.86 2.39
CA ALA A 488 2.02 9.59 1.73
C ALA A 488 2.87 10.87 1.60
N GLU A 489 2.26 12.02 1.30
CA GLU A 489 2.91 13.33 1.21
C GLU A 489 3.63 13.76 2.47
N ILE A 490 3.03 13.52 3.64
CA ILE A 490 3.68 13.83 4.91
C ILE A 490 5.01 13.07 5.02
N ARG A 491 5.03 11.79 4.59
CA ARG A 491 6.20 10.92 4.69
C ARG A 491 7.28 11.24 3.68
N TRP A 492 6.96 11.21 2.38
CA TRP A 492 7.98 11.43 1.36
C TRP A 492 8.58 12.84 1.43
N SER A 493 7.80 13.84 1.84
CA SER A 493 8.32 15.21 1.98
C SER A 493 9.32 15.34 3.14
N ALA A 494 9.10 14.59 4.23
CA ALA A 494 10.04 14.49 5.33
C ALA A 494 11.36 13.85 4.86
N LEU A 495 11.28 12.70 4.18
CA LEU A 495 12.46 12.00 3.65
C LEU A 495 13.29 12.91 2.73
N PHE A 496 12.67 13.76 1.91
CA PHE A 496 13.42 14.62 0.98
C PHE A 496 14.16 15.78 1.66
N THR A 497 13.84 16.08 2.92
CA THR A 497 14.27 17.33 3.56
C THR A 497 14.91 17.19 4.93
N ARG A 498 14.86 15.99 5.54
CA ARG A 498 15.24 15.77 6.94
C ARG A 498 16.32 14.69 7.14
N GLY A 499 17.35 14.68 6.31
CA GLY A 499 18.51 13.78 6.46
C GLY A 499 19.58 14.25 7.45
N GLY A 500 19.32 15.27 8.27
CA GLY A 500 20.29 15.71 9.28
C GLY A 500 19.62 16.31 10.51
N ASN A 501 20.44 16.57 11.54
CA ASN A 501 19.97 17.01 12.86
C ASN A 501 18.98 18.20 12.84
N ASP A 502 17.72 17.93 13.14
CA ASP A 502 16.60 18.85 13.05
C ASP A 502 16.01 19.23 14.42
N VAL A 503 15.26 20.34 14.43
CA VAL A 503 14.60 20.91 15.61
C VAL A 503 13.15 21.17 15.24
N LEU A 504 12.26 20.27 15.63
CA LEU A 504 10.87 20.22 15.19
C LEU A 504 9.88 20.48 16.34
N HIS A 505 8.77 21.13 16.00
CA HIS A 505 7.70 21.41 16.95
C HIS A 505 6.36 20.98 16.38
N CYS A 506 5.66 20.09 17.09
CA CYS A 506 4.31 19.69 16.72
C CYS A 506 3.35 20.88 16.82
N ASP A 507 2.22 20.81 16.12
CA ASP A 507 1.17 21.82 16.26
C ASP A 507 0.45 21.70 17.62
N ALA A 508 -0.51 22.58 17.90
CA ALA A 508 -1.22 22.55 19.18
C ALA A 508 -2.34 21.50 19.24
N ALA A 509 -2.82 21.03 18.09
CA ALA A 509 -3.91 20.07 17.97
C ALA A 509 -3.43 18.61 18.04
N GLY A 510 -2.15 18.38 17.78
CA GLY A 510 -1.58 17.06 17.57
C GLY A 510 -1.43 16.74 16.08
N GLY A 511 -0.58 15.79 15.74
CA GLY A 511 -0.38 15.33 14.37
C GLY A 511 0.85 14.45 14.23
N LEU A 512 1.06 13.92 13.02
CA LEU A 512 2.27 13.16 12.66
C LEU A 512 3.45 14.13 12.43
N VAL A 513 4.57 13.84 13.07
CA VAL A 513 5.88 14.48 12.85
C VAL A 513 6.92 13.40 12.66
N ILE A 514 7.65 13.46 11.55
CA ILE A 514 8.71 12.51 11.17
C ILE A 514 10.04 13.25 11.21
N ALA A 515 10.94 12.92 12.12
CA ALA A 515 12.18 13.68 12.29
C ALA A 515 13.17 13.36 11.18
N GLY A 516 13.33 12.09 10.80
CA GLY A 516 14.11 11.67 9.64
C GLY A 516 15.47 11.13 10.05
N GLY A 517 16.52 11.48 9.32
CA GLY A 517 17.88 11.10 9.62
C GLY A 517 18.60 12.16 10.44
N GLY A 518 19.49 11.73 11.33
CA GLY A 518 20.28 12.60 12.19
C GLY A 518 19.86 12.57 13.66
N ASN A 519 20.49 13.40 14.47
CA ASN A 519 20.19 13.47 15.91
C ASN A 519 19.25 14.64 16.16
N ASP A 520 17.97 14.33 16.23
CA ASP A 520 16.90 15.29 16.15
C ASP A 520 16.36 15.68 17.52
N ARG A 521 15.62 16.79 17.52
CA ARG A 521 14.88 17.25 18.70
C ARG A 521 13.46 17.59 18.33
N VAL A 522 12.52 16.80 18.80
CA VAL A 522 11.09 16.98 18.56
C VAL A 522 10.37 17.32 19.86
N TRP A 523 9.55 18.38 19.84
CA TRP A 523 8.66 18.72 20.94
C TRP A 523 7.20 18.82 20.48
N GLY A 524 6.40 17.92 21.04
CA GLY A 524 4.94 17.96 21.13
C GLY A 524 4.39 19.12 21.93
N LYS A 525 3.07 19.11 22.12
CA LYS A 525 2.35 20.16 22.84
C LYS A 525 1.30 19.61 23.81
N GLY A 526 0.03 19.71 23.44
CA GLY A 526 -1.11 19.43 24.31
C GLY A 526 -2.15 18.52 23.66
N GLY A 527 -2.02 18.29 22.35
CA GLY A 527 -2.86 17.39 21.56
C GLY A 527 -2.24 16.00 21.51
N ALA A 528 -2.92 15.05 20.86
CA ALA A 528 -2.37 13.72 20.64
C ALA A 528 -1.34 13.76 19.51
N ASP A 529 -0.05 13.69 19.85
CA ASP A 529 1.05 13.76 18.90
C ASP A 529 1.47 12.34 18.46
N ARG A 530 1.80 12.16 17.16
CA ARG A 530 2.52 10.98 16.66
C ARG A 530 3.91 11.43 16.21
N ILE A 531 4.95 10.98 16.89
CA ILE A 531 6.32 11.40 16.66
C ILE A 531 7.14 10.17 16.26
N GLU A 532 7.80 10.25 15.11
CA GLU A 532 8.75 9.27 14.59
C GLU A 532 10.12 9.94 14.56
N GLY A 533 11.11 9.35 15.23
CA GLY A 533 12.50 9.83 15.29
C GLY A 533 13.22 9.57 13.97
N GLY A 534 13.31 8.30 13.60
CA GLY A 534 13.97 7.87 12.38
C GLY A 534 15.37 7.36 12.69
N SER A 535 16.37 7.72 11.89
CA SER A 535 17.74 7.26 12.13
C SER A 535 18.55 8.30 12.91
N GLY A 536 19.35 7.87 13.88
CA GLY A 536 20.18 8.73 14.72
C GLY A 536 19.76 8.73 16.19
N SER A 537 20.43 9.50 17.04
CA SER A 537 20.14 9.51 18.49
C SER A 537 19.31 10.73 18.87
N ASP A 538 18.02 10.52 19.02
CA ASP A 538 17.01 11.56 19.07
C ASP A 538 16.59 11.98 20.49
N TYR A 539 16.00 13.16 20.55
CA TYR A 539 15.28 13.65 21.72
C TYR A 539 13.83 13.94 21.35
N LEU A 540 12.91 13.11 21.83
CA LEU A 540 11.50 13.14 21.47
C LEU A 540 10.64 13.38 22.71
N SER A 541 9.73 14.37 22.67
CA SER A 541 8.89 14.71 23.82
C SER A 541 7.46 15.06 23.41
N GLY A 542 6.47 14.24 23.78
CA GLY A 542 5.04 14.49 23.51
C GLY A 542 4.43 15.60 24.39
N ARG A 543 4.91 15.70 25.63
CA ARG A 543 4.53 16.66 26.69
C ARG A 543 3.15 16.41 27.29
N GLY A 544 2.09 16.53 26.53
CA GLY A 544 0.74 16.39 27.05
C GLY A 544 -0.20 16.04 25.92
N GLY A 545 -1.11 15.12 26.17
CA GLY A 545 -1.86 14.50 25.08
C GLY A 545 -2.03 13.03 25.36
N ARG A 546 -2.45 12.25 24.38
CA ARG A 546 -2.16 10.82 24.36
C ARG A 546 -1.23 10.66 23.18
N ASP A 547 0.05 10.48 23.45
CA ASP A 547 1.08 10.58 22.44
C ASP A 547 1.56 9.20 22.01
N MET A 548 1.96 9.07 20.75
CA MET A 548 2.67 7.90 20.21
C MET A 548 4.06 8.37 19.80
N ILE A 549 5.11 7.81 20.39
CA ILE A 549 6.49 8.21 20.14
C ILE A 549 7.31 6.98 19.80
N GLN A 550 7.94 6.99 18.63
CA GLN A 550 8.85 5.96 18.13
C GLN A 550 10.23 6.58 17.95
N GLY A 551 11.26 6.02 18.59
CA GLY A 551 12.66 6.42 18.40
C GLY A 551 13.20 5.90 17.07
N GLU A 552 12.92 4.63 16.79
CA GLU A 552 13.40 3.89 15.62
C GLU A 552 14.88 3.52 15.76
N ALA A 553 15.80 4.02 14.93
CA ALA A 553 17.18 3.53 14.92
C ALA A 553 18.13 4.49 15.61
N GLY A 554 18.66 4.14 16.78
CA GLY A 554 19.75 4.86 17.45
C GLY A 554 19.67 4.79 18.97
N ASN A 555 20.25 5.76 19.69
CA ASN A 555 20.18 5.76 21.16
C ASN A 555 19.34 6.95 21.62
N ASP A 556 18.05 6.73 21.73
CA ASP A 556 17.04 7.76 21.80
C ASP A 556 16.65 8.14 23.22
N ARG A 557 16.02 9.32 23.33
CA ARG A 557 15.46 9.83 24.58
C ARG A 557 14.01 10.24 24.40
N LEU A 558 13.11 9.39 24.88
CA LEU A 558 11.68 9.52 24.72
C LEU A 558 11.00 10.00 26.01
N PHE A 559 10.08 10.96 25.91
CA PHE A 559 9.32 11.52 27.03
C PHE A 559 7.84 11.69 26.66
N GLY A 560 6.95 10.86 27.22
CA GLY A 560 5.50 10.95 26.99
C GLY A 560 4.92 12.22 27.60
N GLY A 561 5.02 12.35 28.91
CA GLY A 561 4.67 13.55 29.65
C GLY A 561 3.37 13.39 30.45
N ARG A 562 2.25 13.89 29.94
CA ARG A 562 0.94 13.78 30.59
C ARG A 562 -0.04 13.11 29.66
N GLY A 563 -0.66 12.05 30.12
CA GLY A 563 -1.77 11.38 29.48
C GLY A 563 -1.51 9.90 29.40
N LYS A 564 -2.00 9.23 28.37
CA LYS A 564 -1.73 7.79 28.22
C LYS A 564 -0.88 7.66 26.98
N ASP A 565 0.41 7.49 27.16
CA ASP A 565 1.38 7.58 26.07
C ASP A 565 1.89 6.19 25.68
N LEU A 566 2.23 6.04 24.40
CA LEU A 566 2.90 4.86 23.84
C LEU A 566 4.29 5.27 23.39
N LEU A 567 5.33 4.67 23.97
CA LEU A 567 6.72 4.95 23.68
C LEU A 567 7.41 3.65 23.23
N SER A 568 8.08 3.69 22.09
CA SER A 568 8.92 2.60 21.58
C SER A 568 10.32 3.14 21.29
N GLY A 569 11.35 2.59 21.96
CA GLY A 569 12.75 2.94 21.73
C GLY A 569 13.18 2.55 20.31
N GLY A 570 13.23 1.25 20.04
CA GLY A 570 13.58 0.72 18.72
C GLY A 570 14.95 0.05 18.78
N ASP A 571 15.80 0.28 17.79
CA ASP A 571 17.14 -0.30 17.73
C ASP A 571 18.16 0.61 18.44
N GLY A 572 18.79 0.14 19.51
CA GLY A 572 19.91 0.78 20.20
C GLY A 572 19.68 0.87 21.71
N ASN A 573 20.47 1.68 22.42
CA ASN A 573 20.35 1.76 23.90
C ASN A 573 19.59 3.01 24.30
N ASP A 574 18.32 2.83 24.57
CA ASP A 574 17.36 3.91 24.70
C ASP A 574 17.07 4.32 26.14
N PHE A 575 16.51 5.51 26.27
CA PHE A 575 15.90 6.00 27.50
C PHE A 575 14.47 6.43 27.22
N ALA A 576 13.50 5.78 27.86
CA ALA A 576 12.09 6.16 27.75
C ALA A 576 11.49 6.48 29.11
N ARG A 577 10.67 7.54 29.16
CA ARG A 577 9.90 7.92 30.35
C ARG A 577 8.45 8.26 30.00
N GLY A 578 7.51 7.48 30.52
CA GLY A 578 6.06 7.65 30.32
C GLY A 578 5.58 8.96 30.93
N GLY A 579 5.70 9.11 32.25
CA GLY A 579 5.41 10.35 32.93
C GLY A 579 4.20 10.25 33.85
N ARG A 580 3.06 10.85 33.47
CA ARG A 580 1.82 10.80 34.24
C ARG A 580 0.71 10.20 33.39
N GLY A 581 0.05 9.20 33.94
CA GLY A 581 -1.07 8.47 33.38
C GLY A 581 -0.65 7.03 33.15
N ALA A 582 -1.47 6.26 32.45
CA ALA A 582 -1.20 4.83 32.25
C ALA A 582 -0.50 4.68 30.91
N ASP A 583 0.81 4.50 30.96
CA ASP A 583 1.70 4.56 29.81
C ASP A 583 2.15 3.15 29.39
N MET A 584 2.51 2.99 28.12
CA MET A 584 3.08 1.76 27.58
C MET A 584 4.46 2.07 26.99
N LEU A 585 5.49 1.39 27.51
CA LEU A 585 6.88 1.59 27.13
C LEU A 585 7.46 0.27 26.62
N ASP A 586 8.05 0.31 25.44
CA ASP A 586 8.86 -0.76 24.86
C ASP A 586 10.28 -0.24 24.59
N GLY A 587 11.29 -0.96 25.06
CA GLY A 587 12.70 -0.62 24.83
C GLY A 587 13.13 -0.97 23.41
N GLY A 588 12.70 -2.12 22.90
CA GLY A 588 13.15 -2.63 21.61
C GLY A 588 14.44 -3.45 21.73
N ALA A 589 15.41 -3.22 20.87
CA ALA A 589 16.66 -3.97 20.84
C ALA A 589 17.83 -3.16 21.40
N GLY A 590 18.42 -3.57 22.52
CA GLY A 590 19.62 -2.99 23.08
C GLY A 590 19.66 -3.08 24.60
N ASN A 591 20.28 -2.12 25.29
CA ASN A 591 20.30 -2.11 26.76
C ASN A 591 19.64 -0.83 27.26
N ASP A 592 18.36 -0.93 27.54
CA ASP A 592 17.46 0.20 27.67
C ASP A 592 17.22 0.60 29.11
N ARG A 593 16.67 1.80 29.26
CA ARG A 593 16.29 2.38 30.55
C ARG A 593 14.88 2.94 30.47
N LEU A 594 13.93 2.21 31.05
CA LEU A 594 12.51 2.56 31.02
C LEU A 594 12.01 3.02 32.39
N GLN A 595 11.21 4.10 32.39
CA GLN A 595 10.58 4.67 33.57
C GLN A 595 9.09 4.93 33.32
N GLY A 596 8.19 4.14 33.90
CA GLY A 596 6.74 4.32 33.77
C GLY A 596 6.29 5.67 34.31
N GLY A 597 6.47 5.88 35.61
CA GLY A 597 6.26 7.17 36.26
C GLY A 597 5.11 7.12 37.26
N ALA A 598 3.96 7.66 36.90
CA ALA A 598 2.81 7.71 37.79
C ALA A 598 1.55 7.28 37.05
N GLY A 599 0.96 6.16 37.46
CA GLY A 599 -0.18 5.53 36.82
C GLY A 599 0.02 4.02 36.85
N ALA A 600 -0.81 3.28 36.12
CA ALA A 600 -0.62 1.84 35.99
C ALA A 600 0.05 1.61 34.64
N ASP A 601 1.36 1.40 34.66
CA ASP A 601 2.20 1.40 33.46
C ASP A 601 2.50 -0.02 32.98
N VAL A 602 2.80 -0.17 31.70
CA VAL A 602 3.25 -1.42 31.08
C VAL A 602 4.64 -1.20 30.50
N LEU A 603 5.63 -1.98 30.95
CA LEU A 603 7.02 -1.86 30.53
C LEU A 603 7.52 -3.19 29.97
N SER A 604 8.03 -3.16 28.74
CA SER A 604 8.76 -4.25 28.08
C SER A 604 10.18 -3.77 27.81
N GLY A 605 11.19 -4.47 28.34
CA GLY A 605 12.60 -4.14 28.05
C GLY A 605 12.96 -4.44 26.60
N GLY A 606 12.45 -5.56 26.09
CA GLY A 606 12.82 -6.06 24.77
C GLY A 606 14.12 -6.86 24.83
N ALA A 607 14.89 -6.83 23.74
CA ALA A 607 16.08 -7.65 23.60
C ALA A 607 17.33 -6.97 24.18
N GLY A 608 17.91 -7.56 25.24
CA GLY A 608 19.21 -7.17 25.80
C GLY A 608 19.13 -6.99 27.31
N MET A 609 20.02 -6.22 27.96
CA MET A 609 20.03 -6.13 29.43
C MET A 609 19.49 -4.80 29.92
N ASP A 610 18.22 -4.79 30.30
CA ASP A 610 17.48 -3.55 30.53
C ASP A 610 17.36 -3.18 32.00
N ARG A 611 16.99 -1.92 32.22
CA ARG A 611 16.72 -1.36 33.55
C ARG A 611 15.34 -0.72 33.58
N LEU A 612 14.45 -1.34 34.32
CA LEU A 612 13.04 -0.98 34.36
C LEU A 612 12.69 -0.37 35.73
N THR A 613 11.86 0.66 35.74
CA THR A 613 11.34 1.31 36.96
C THR A 613 9.86 1.64 36.72
N GLY A 614 8.96 1.00 37.47
CA GLY A 614 7.51 1.20 37.32
C GLY A 614 7.09 2.58 37.83
N GLY A 615 7.54 2.90 39.05
CA GLY A 615 7.24 4.16 39.70
C GLY A 615 6.05 4.04 40.65
N ARG A 616 5.01 4.86 40.45
CA ARG A 616 3.83 4.89 41.32
C ARG A 616 2.63 4.29 40.60
N GLY A 617 2.11 3.21 41.14
CA GLY A 617 0.83 2.65 40.75
C GLY A 617 0.91 1.14 40.80
N ALA A 618 0.13 0.49 39.95
CA ALA A 618 0.16 -0.97 39.81
C ALA A 618 0.72 -1.28 38.43
N ASP A 619 2.01 -1.59 38.38
CA ASP A 619 2.76 -1.64 37.13
C ASP A 619 2.90 -3.08 36.61
N THR A 620 3.08 -3.21 35.30
CA THR A 620 3.20 -4.49 34.61
C THR A 620 4.53 -4.55 33.89
N PHE A 621 5.38 -5.51 34.26
CA PHE A 621 6.64 -5.78 33.57
C PHE A 621 6.46 -7.00 32.67
N VAL A 622 6.68 -6.84 31.36
CA VAL A 622 6.47 -7.88 30.36
C VAL A 622 7.81 -8.45 29.91
N PHE A 623 7.91 -9.77 29.81
CA PHE A 623 9.03 -10.48 29.22
C PHE A 623 8.51 -11.46 28.17
N ALA A 624 9.00 -11.37 26.94
CA ALA A 624 8.61 -12.23 25.85
C ALA A 624 9.70 -13.27 25.53
N ALA A 625 9.29 -14.43 25.01
CA ALA A 625 10.24 -15.45 24.56
C ALA A 625 11.13 -14.96 23.40
N SER A 626 10.67 -13.94 22.66
CA SER A 626 11.40 -13.29 21.56
C SER A 626 12.58 -12.42 22.01
N ASP A 627 12.63 -12.01 23.27
CA ASP A 627 13.63 -11.06 23.80
C ASP A 627 15.05 -11.65 23.86
N GLY A 628 15.17 -12.97 23.69
CA GLY A 628 16.45 -13.68 23.67
C GLY A 628 16.93 -14.14 25.06
N SER A 629 17.82 -15.13 25.08
CA SER A 629 18.21 -15.83 26.31
C SER A 629 19.30 -15.11 27.14
N ASP A 630 19.90 -14.05 26.61
CA ASP A 630 21.03 -13.34 27.21
C ASP A 630 20.60 -12.06 27.96
N ALA A 631 19.29 -11.77 27.96
CA ALA A 631 18.64 -10.66 28.62
C ALA A 631 18.35 -10.98 30.10
N CYS A 632 19.13 -10.41 31.03
CA CYS A 632 18.80 -10.45 32.45
C CYS A 632 18.53 -9.03 32.95
N ASP A 633 17.28 -8.63 32.82
CA ASP A 633 16.82 -7.29 33.14
C ASP A 633 16.82 -7.03 34.64
N ARG A 634 16.78 -5.75 34.99
CA ARG A 634 16.70 -5.31 36.39
C ARG A 634 15.51 -4.41 36.59
N ILE A 635 14.55 -4.89 37.37
CA ILE A 635 13.45 -4.08 37.89
C ILE A 635 13.92 -3.46 39.20
N LEU A 636 13.92 -2.13 39.28
CA LEU A 636 14.61 -1.40 40.34
C LEU A 636 13.75 -1.09 41.57
N ASP A 637 12.42 -1.12 41.43
CA ASP A 637 11.46 -0.66 42.44
C ASP A 637 10.20 -1.52 42.58
N PHE A 638 10.27 -2.80 42.18
CA PHE A 638 9.12 -3.72 42.19
C PHE A 638 8.40 -3.79 43.55
N ASP A 639 7.12 -3.46 43.56
CA ASP A 639 6.22 -3.56 44.70
C ASP A 639 5.33 -4.80 44.59
N ALA A 640 5.60 -5.83 45.40
CA ALA A 640 4.87 -7.09 45.33
C ALA A 640 3.37 -6.99 45.69
N ASP A 641 2.93 -5.89 46.32
CA ASP A 641 1.52 -5.68 46.66
C ASP A 641 0.71 -5.07 45.49
N HIS A 642 1.38 -4.47 44.50
CA HIS A 642 0.73 -3.72 43.41
C HIS A 642 1.19 -4.13 42.01
N ASP A 643 2.47 -4.47 41.85
CA ASP A 643 3.08 -4.76 40.56
C ASP A 643 2.93 -6.22 40.16
N ARG A 644 3.05 -6.48 38.87
CA ARG A 644 3.01 -7.82 38.31
C ARG A 644 4.06 -8.01 37.22
N VAL A 645 4.48 -9.27 37.08
CA VAL A 645 5.29 -9.72 35.95
C VAL A 645 4.45 -10.59 35.04
N VAL A 646 4.52 -10.34 33.74
CA VAL A 646 3.83 -11.07 32.69
C VAL A 646 4.85 -11.73 31.77
N LEU A 647 4.63 -13.01 31.45
CA LEU A 647 5.46 -13.78 30.54
C LEU A 647 4.67 -14.07 29.26
N SER A 648 5.21 -13.71 28.10
CA SER A 648 4.55 -13.84 26.80
C SER A 648 5.32 -14.76 25.84
N GLY A 649 4.63 -15.48 24.97
CA GLY A 649 5.26 -16.32 23.93
C GLY A 649 6.01 -17.57 24.40
N PHE A 650 6.04 -17.87 25.71
CA PHE A 650 6.64 -19.10 26.23
C PHE A 650 5.73 -20.32 26.07
N ASP A 651 6.33 -21.51 25.91
CA ASP A 651 5.60 -22.77 25.84
C ASP A 651 4.72 -23.01 27.07
N ALA A 652 3.54 -23.59 26.87
CA ALA A 652 2.62 -23.92 27.97
C ALA A 652 3.22 -24.89 29.03
N GLY A 653 4.31 -25.59 28.68
CA GLY A 653 5.06 -26.47 29.57
C GLY A 653 6.28 -25.82 30.24
N ALA A 654 6.56 -24.55 29.96
CA ALA A 654 7.75 -23.86 30.47
C ALA A 654 7.74 -23.77 32.00
N ARG A 655 8.88 -24.08 32.61
CA ARG A 655 9.04 -24.11 34.07
C ARG A 655 9.45 -22.74 34.60
N VAL A 656 8.48 -22.02 35.15
CA VAL A 656 8.71 -20.75 35.86
C VAL A 656 9.21 -20.99 37.28
N GLN A 657 10.28 -20.31 37.68
CA GLN A 657 10.87 -20.37 39.02
C GLN A 657 11.23 -18.97 39.52
N VAL A 658 11.06 -18.76 40.83
CA VAL A 658 11.60 -17.58 41.53
C VAL A 658 12.70 -18.05 42.48
N ALA A 659 13.86 -17.41 42.41
CA ALA A 659 15.00 -17.76 43.25
C ALA A 659 15.59 -16.52 43.94
N ALA A 660 15.89 -16.62 45.24
CA ALA A 660 16.58 -15.57 45.96
C ALA A 660 18.03 -15.42 45.48
N VAL A 661 18.46 -14.18 45.21
CA VAL A 661 19.81 -13.81 44.79
C VAL A 661 20.30 -12.65 45.67
N GLY A 662 20.86 -12.97 46.83
CA GLY A 662 21.30 -11.95 47.79
C GLY A 662 20.09 -11.24 48.43
N ARG A 663 19.92 -9.95 48.16
CA ARG A 663 18.75 -9.15 48.59
C ARG A 663 17.70 -8.99 47.50
N ASP A 664 17.92 -9.62 46.36
CA ASP A 664 17.07 -9.52 45.18
C ASP A 664 16.40 -10.87 44.93
N SER A 665 15.36 -10.87 44.10
CA SER A 665 14.74 -12.08 43.57
C SER A 665 15.01 -12.19 42.08
N ALA A 666 15.20 -13.41 41.57
CA ALA A 666 15.37 -13.68 40.16
C ALA A 666 14.19 -14.50 39.63
N ILE A 667 13.66 -14.09 38.47
CA ILE A 667 12.67 -14.86 37.72
C ILE A 667 13.40 -15.68 36.66
N LEU A 668 13.11 -16.98 36.62
CA LEU A 668 13.68 -17.91 35.66
C LEU A 668 12.58 -18.66 34.91
N VAL A 669 12.78 -18.87 33.62
CA VAL A 669 11.95 -19.72 32.77
C VAL A 669 12.85 -20.76 32.13
N ASP A 670 12.56 -22.05 32.37
CA ASP A 670 13.37 -23.20 31.93
C ASP A 670 14.86 -23.12 32.32
N GLY A 671 15.14 -22.41 33.41
CA GLY A 671 16.50 -22.20 33.93
C GLY A 671 17.23 -20.99 33.36
N THR A 672 16.67 -20.34 32.33
CA THR A 672 17.13 -19.04 31.83
C THR A 672 16.63 -17.95 32.75
N LYS A 673 17.51 -17.01 33.13
CA LYS A 673 17.14 -15.90 34.01
C LYS A 673 16.71 -14.71 33.16
N LEU A 674 15.44 -14.32 33.29
CA LEU A 674 14.87 -13.21 32.53
C LEU A 674 15.01 -11.89 33.29
N ALA A 675 14.74 -11.90 34.59
CA ALA A 675 14.65 -10.67 35.38
C ALA A 675 15.26 -10.82 36.76
N ARG A 676 15.76 -9.70 37.28
CA ARG A 676 16.11 -9.51 38.69
C ARG A 676 15.28 -8.38 39.28
N LEU A 677 14.52 -8.71 40.31
CA LEU A 677 13.69 -7.81 41.12
C LEU A 677 14.55 -7.32 42.29
N HIS A 678 14.94 -6.06 42.24
CA HIS A 678 15.84 -5.49 43.24
C HIS A 678 15.11 -5.22 44.57
N HIS A 679 15.68 -5.68 45.68
CA HIS A 679 15.10 -5.53 47.03
C HIS A 679 13.73 -6.17 47.28
N THR A 680 13.34 -7.16 46.46
CA THR A 680 12.11 -7.95 46.65
C THR A 680 12.44 -9.32 47.24
N ASP A 681 11.75 -9.72 48.31
CA ASP A 681 11.87 -11.08 48.86
C ASP A 681 11.08 -12.06 47.98
N ALA A 682 11.67 -13.22 47.68
CA ALA A 682 11.02 -14.25 46.87
C ALA A 682 9.77 -14.81 47.55
N ALA A 683 9.69 -14.72 48.89
CA ALA A 683 8.53 -15.15 49.66
C ALA A 683 7.30 -14.24 49.50
N ASP A 684 7.51 -12.98 49.09
CA ASP A 684 6.44 -12.00 48.90
C ASP A 684 5.82 -12.09 47.50
N LEU A 685 6.40 -12.91 46.62
CA LEU A 685 5.94 -13.09 45.24
C LEU A 685 4.92 -14.23 45.14
N GLU A 686 3.68 -13.90 44.79
CA GLU A 686 2.68 -14.89 44.41
C GLU A 686 2.77 -15.18 42.90
N LEU A 687 3.12 -16.42 42.54
CA LEU A 687 3.05 -16.88 41.15
C LEU A 687 1.58 -17.14 40.78
N GLY A 688 0.99 -16.21 40.02
CA GLY A 688 -0.32 -16.36 39.41
C GLY A 688 -0.34 -17.34 38.23
N VAL A 689 -1.54 -17.59 37.68
CA VAL A 689 -1.70 -18.39 36.45
C VAL A 689 -0.94 -17.68 35.31
N VAL A 690 -0.05 -18.42 34.66
CA VAL A 690 0.65 -17.98 33.43
C VAL A 690 -0.41 -17.64 32.38
N ILE A 691 -0.65 -16.35 32.15
CA ILE A 691 -1.48 -15.90 31.03
C ILE A 691 -0.54 -15.78 29.84
N VAL A 692 -0.57 -16.79 28.98
CA VAL A 692 0.05 -16.73 27.65
C VAL A 692 -0.78 -15.75 26.82
N PHE A 693 -0.26 -14.54 26.60
CA PHE A 693 -0.82 -13.64 25.60
C PHE A 693 -0.35 -14.14 24.22
N ALA A 694 -1.30 -14.64 23.41
CA ALA A 694 -1.09 -14.73 21.97
C ALA A 694 -1.38 -13.33 21.41
N ASP A 695 -0.36 -12.73 20.80
CA ASP A 695 -0.38 -11.47 20.07
C ASP A 695 -1.10 -10.29 20.74
N MET A 696 -0.34 -9.45 21.45
CA MET A 696 -0.69 -8.03 21.50
C MET A 696 -0.44 -7.45 20.11
N ALA A 697 -1.42 -7.59 19.23
CA ALA A 697 -1.52 -6.69 18.09
C ALA A 697 -1.66 -5.27 18.66
N LEU A 698 -0.59 -4.50 18.54
CA LEU A 698 -0.60 -3.03 18.56
C LEU A 698 -1.59 -2.59 17.48
N GLY A 699 -2.84 -2.34 17.86
CA GLY A 699 -3.92 -1.86 16.99
C GLY A 699 -4.58 -0.62 17.58
#